data_AF-A0A3S3PL05-F1
#
_entry.id   AF-A0A3S3PL05-F1
#
_cell.length_a   1.000
_cell.length_b   1.000
_cell.length_c   1.000
_cell.angle_alpha   90.00
_cell.angle_beta   90.00
_cell.angle_gamma   90.00
#
_symmetry.space_group_name_H-M   'P 1'
#
loop_
_entity.id
_entity.type
_entity.pdbx_description
1 polymer ?
#
loop_
_entity_poly.entity_id
_entity_poly.type
_entity_poly.pdbx_seq_one_letter_code
_entity_poly.pdbx_strand_id
1 'polypeptide(L)'
;MLYVFHVDTGNMMTFDMNLALETVSVLKKAIAKKCAVPEDKQVLLISGGESLNEGSRVCSYSAAGTDTSPIFLFSKNTIESSIAPQPKVDYGADYDMRERVESCLDMEPAINTVVARAELAKQLHEMATQQLNVCEKLVHDQHLQHQGWRAVVANLEDIAIDFEESVVFLNQSYAEFVEKRESYLKLLQNFSHDLELLSNIPLLPKLIGMQLNEGESAENMSLLQWISQKDDQFSLEQVADQCLRSLEQFDTLALDKLKEEVRQSLENVNNKDMKEIKGLEERLYGLEKLMCQAKKLVSEQSDLSQAIYQNQQRASNLRDPSIFPDLCKSHQKQLQLMLQNHQQLRDIRRRCINAKRELSENIHLRLRWIMFVEKKLTDIDAKTFIYRENLRRLKRHLEIIEQVNLAPKVYLSSVSEVVRRKIFSQGFLTWSHSLVKEFSVLHQTEIAARRKFSSEFSTHFLHTLFTGMADLPPPFATEPPKPFDVHLPDLNIDDLKMLQQILPQLAHLIELPSHVPFPNFILEDSTSANIQPKSSWADRTPSETSLEKVSMDREFSECPSPERQIAHLQQQLENQIKLVAQKEEELKAFKATFQAEKQIIFNETLSQITKEKDECIRNLQTKESRLSSAIDSIYIKVAQLKKSIKRPEDVEILASIENIISSINKQDEPMIDSFVELPQYASEKEKISELQNVKAL
;
A
#
# COMPACT_ATOMS: atom_id res chain seq x y z
N MET A 1 -25.72 14.28 11.82
CA MET A 1 -24.74 14.93 12.71
C MET A 1 -23.40 14.30 12.42
N LEU A 2 -22.34 15.10 12.34
CA LEU A 2 -20.97 14.60 12.22
C LEU A 2 -20.36 14.48 13.63
N TYR A 3 -19.76 13.34 13.93
CA TYR A 3 -19.20 13.05 15.26
C TYR A 3 -17.67 13.06 15.25
N VAL A 4 -17.08 13.79 16.19
CA VAL A 4 -15.64 13.84 16.43
C VAL A 4 -15.39 13.52 17.90
N PHE A 5 -14.59 12.52 18.17
CA PHE A 5 -14.28 12.09 19.53
C PHE A 5 -12.91 12.61 19.94
N HIS A 6 -12.86 13.48 20.96
CA HIS A 6 -11.61 13.99 21.50
C HIS A 6 -11.03 12.96 22.47
N VAL A 7 -10.06 12.16 21.99
CA VAL A 7 -9.54 11.00 22.74
C VAL A 7 -8.87 11.43 24.04
N ASP A 8 -8.08 12.50 24.00
CA ASP A 8 -7.33 13.01 25.16
C ASP A 8 -8.27 13.34 26.34
N THR A 9 -9.43 13.95 26.06
CA THR A 9 -10.39 14.35 27.09
C THR A 9 -11.55 13.36 27.27
N GLY A 10 -11.60 12.31 26.44
CA GLY A 10 -12.65 11.30 26.44
C GLY A 10 -14.05 11.88 26.21
N ASN A 11 -14.21 12.83 25.29
CA ASN A 11 -15.49 13.51 25.07
C ASN A 11 -15.91 13.50 23.59
N MET A 12 -17.16 13.09 23.36
CA MET A 12 -17.81 13.14 22.05
C MET A 12 -18.27 14.57 21.72
N MET A 13 -17.96 15.01 20.50
CA MET A 13 -18.35 16.31 19.98
C MET A 13 -19.19 16.13 18.72
N THR A 14 -20.21 16.96 18.61
CA THR A 14 -21.14 16.95 17.49
C THR A 14 -20.95 18.19 16.63
N PHE A 15 -20.96 18.01 15.32
CA PHE A 15 -20.84 19.06 14.33
C PHE A 15 -21.96 18.95 13.30
N ASP A 16 -22.17 20.04 12.55
CA ASP A 16 -23.12 20.06 11.43
C ASP A 16 -22.71 18.98 10.41
N MET A 17 -23.68 18.19 9.96
CA MET A 17 -23.49 17.16 8.94
C MET A 17 -22.99 17.76 7.62
N ASN A 18 -23.27 19.03 7.34
CA ASN A 18 -22.78 19.71 6.14
C ASN A 18 -21.24 19.72 6.06
N LEU A 19 -20.53 19.67 7.20
CA LEU A 19 -19.08 19.55 7.21
C LEU A 19 -18.57 18.22 6.62
N ALA A 20 -19.41 17.19 6.51
CA ALA A 20 -19.04 15.95 5.83
C ALA A 20 -18.76 16.18 4.33
N LEU A 21 -19.43 17.16 3.71
CA LEU A 21 -19.28 17.49 2.30
C LEU A 21 -18.09 18.42 2.03
N GLU A 22 -17.55 19.04 3.08
CA GLU A 22 -16.43 19.97 3.02
C GLU A 22 -15.08 19.25 3.10
N THR A 23 -13.99 20.01 2.90
CA THR A 23 -12.63 19.49 3.06
C THR A 23 -12.26 19.32 4.53
N VAL A 24 -11.30 18.43 4.80
CA VAL A 24 -10.74 18.23 6.14
C VAL A 24 -10.16 19.53 6.70
N SER A 25 -9.58 20.42 5.88
CA SER A 25 -9.13 21.75 6.32
C SER A 25 -10.27 22.59 6.92
N VAL A 26 -11.46 22.58 6.30
CA VAL A 26 -12.65 23.27 6.84
C VAL A 26 -13.12 22.63 8.14
N LEU A 27 -13.09 21.30 8.23
CA LEU A 27 -13.38 20.59 9.48
C LEU A 27 -12.39 20.98 10.59
N LYS A 28 -11.08 21.04 10.31
CA LYS A 28 -10.06 21.47 11.27
C LYS A 28 -10.32 22.87 11.81
N LYS A 29 -10.75 23.82 10.96
CA LYS A 29 -11.18 25.17 11.38
C LYS A 29 -12.39 25.13 12.30
N ALA A 30 -13.39 24.32 11.98
CA ALA A 30 -14.58 24.15 12.82
C ALA A 30 -14.22 23.56 14.20
N ILE A 31 -13.33 22.56 14.23
CA ILE A 31 -12.79 21.98 15.47
C ILE A 31 -12.01 23.03 16.25
N ALA A 32 -11.13 23.80 15.61
CA ALA A 32 -10.35 24.83 16.29
C ALA A 32 -11.25 25.87 16.98
N LYS A 33 -12.30 26.32 16.30
CA LYS A 33 -13.28 27.27 16.84
C LYS A 33 -14.05 26.71 18.04
N LYS A 34 -14.40 25.42 18.01
CA LYS A 34 -15.22 24.78 19.06
C LYS A 34 -14.40 24.29 20.26
N CYS A 35 -13.18 23.82 20.01
CA CYS A 35 -12.37 23.07 20.97
C CYS A 35 -11.13 23.82 21.46
N ALA A 36 -10.81 24.96 20.84
CA ALA A 36 -9.58 25.71 21.06
C ALA A 36 -8.30 24.89 20.84
N VAL A 37 -8.36 23.89 19.94
CA VAL A 37 -7.18 23.15 19.47
C VAL A 37 -6.73 23.75 18.13
N PRO A 38 -5.56 24.40 18.03
CA PRO A 38 -5.07 24.99 16.78
C PRO A 38 -4.98 23.96 15.64
N GLU A 39 -5.24 24.38 14.40
CA GLU A 39 -5.29 23.48 13.23
C GLU A 39 -4.00 22.65 13.04
N ASP A 40 -2.84 23.25 13.29
CA ASP A 40 -1.51 22.62 13.21
C ASP A 40 -1.24 21.62 14.35
N LYS A 41 -2.06 21.67 15.40
CA LYS A 41 -1.98 20.81 16.59
C LYS A 41 -3.05 19.72 16.61
N GLN A 42 -3.89 19.64 15.58
CA GLN A 42 -4.91 18.61 15.42
C GLN A 42 -4.36 17.42 14.62
N VAL A 43 -4.38 16.25 15.22
CA VAL A 43 -4.21 14.97 14.52
C VAL A 43 -5.59 14.32 14.44
N LEU A 44 -6.03 14.02 13.22
CA LEU A 44 -7.35 13.45 12.93
C LEU A 44 -7.16 12.07 12.30
N LEU A 45 -7.62 11.04 13.01
CA LEU A 45 -7.58 9.65 12.54
C LEU A 45 -8.99 9.07 12.46
N ILE A 46 -9.19 8.06 11.63
CA ILE A 46 -10.40 7.22 11.63
C ILE A 46 -10.12 5.84 12.21
N SER A 47 -11.17 5.07 12.42
CA SER A 47 -11.04 3.64 12.73
C SER A 47 -10.12 2.96 11.72
N GLY A 48 -9.10 2.24 12.20
CA GLY A 48 -8.06 1.64 11.36
C GLY A 48 -6.75 2.43 11.29
N GLY A 49 -6.72 3.68 11.78
CA GLY A 49 -5.47 4.46 11.87
C GLY A 49 -5.13 5.32 10.66
N GLU A 50 -6.03 5.38 9.66
CA GLU A 50 -5.84 6.26 8.51
C GLU A 50 -5.94 7.74 8.93
N SER A 51 -4.97 8.53 8.48
CA SER A 51 -4.90 9.98 8.71
C SER A 51 -5.73 10.76 7.70
N LEU A 52 -6.44 11.78 8.18
CA LEU A 52 -7.25 12.63 7.32
C LEU A 52 -6.38 13.67 6.58
N ASN A 53 -6.39 13.61 5.25
CA ASN A 53 -5.67 14.53 4.37
C ASN A 53 -6.45 15.84 4.22
N GLU A 54 -5.77 16.97 4.39
CA GLU A 54 -6.36 18.31 4.39
C GLU A 54 -7.12 18.68 3.11
N GLY A 55 -6.67 18.16 1.97
CA GLY A 55 -7.27 18.40 0.65
C GLY A 55 -8.46 17.50 0.32
N SER A 56 -8.63 16.40 1.05
CA SER A 56 -9.72 15.44 0.85
C SER A 56 -11.03 15.93 1.48
N ARG A 57 -12.16 15.49 0.94
CA ARG A 57 -13.47 15.71 1.56
C ARG A 57 -13.64 14.77 2.74
N VAL A 58 -14.34 15.18 3.80
CA VAL A 58 -14.57 14.32 4.97
C VAL A 58 -15.34 13.05 4.58
N CYS A 59 -16.30 13.14 3.66
CA CYS A 59 -17.10 11.99 3.20
C CYS A 59 -16.33 11.01 2.29
N SER A 60 -15.09 11.27 1.88
CA SER A 60 -14.29 10.26 1.16
C SER A 60 -13.84 9.12 2.07
N TYR A 61 -13.84 9.35 3.39
CA TYR A 61 -13.49 8.37 4.41
C TYR A 61 -14.74 7.55 4.76
N SER A 62 -14.78 6.31 4.30
CA SER A 62 -15.94 5.43 4.47
C SER A 62 -16.22 5.18 5.96
N ALA A 63 -17.50 5.30 6.36
CA ALA A 63 -17.98 5.11 7.73
C ALA A 63 -17.43 6.07 8.81
N ALA A 64 -16.62 7.07 8.44
CA ALA A 64 -16.07 8.04 9.37
C ALA A 64 -17.12 9.06 9.83
N GLY A 65 -17.03 9.46 11.10
CA GLY A 65 -17.82 10.56 11.66
C GLY A 65 -19.24 10.17 12.08
N THR A 66 -19.47 8.89 12.36
CA THR A 66 -20.71 8.36 12.95
C THR A 66 -20.60 8.28 14.47
N ASP A 67 -21.72 8.01 15.16
CA ASP A 67 -21.75 7.85 16.62
C ASP A 67 -20.97 6.61 17.10
N THR A 68 -20.91 5.57 16.27
CA THR A 68 -20.19 4.31 16.54
C THR A 68 -18.77 4.28 15.98
N SER A 69 -18.48 5.07 14.94
CA SER A 69 -17.15 5.27 14.37
C SER A 69 -16.91 6.77 14.13
N PRO A 70 -16.60 7.53 15.20
CA PRO A 70 -16.33 8.95 15.10
C PRO A 70 -14.95 9.21 14.48
N ILE A 71 -14.71 10.45 14.04
CA ILE A 71 -13.35 10.89 13.73
C ILE A 71 -12.61 11.11 15.06
N PHE A 72 -11.47 10.46 15.25
CA PHE A 72 -10.67 10.59 16.46
C PHE A 72 -9.77 11.82 16.38
N LEU A 73 -9.94 12.74 17.32
CA LEU A 73 -9.10 13.91 17.47
C LEU A 73 -8.10 13.70 18.61
N PHE A 74 -6.84 13.96 18.29
CA PHE A 74 -5.73 14.07 19.25
C PHE A 74 -5.14 15.48 19.19
N SER A 75 -4.87 16.06 20.34
CA SER A 75 -4.30 17.39 20.48
C SER A 75 -2.84 17.29 20.89
N LYS A 76 -1.93 17.69 19.99
CA LYS A 76 -0.48 17.73 20.30
C LYS A 76 -0.18 18.55 21.56
N ASN A 77 -0.84 19.70 21.73
CA ASN A 77 -0.70 20.55 22.93
C ASN A 77 -1.12 19.82 24.21
N THR A 78 -2.21 19.03 24.14
CA THR A 78 -2.70 18.30 25.30
C THR A 78 -1.74 17.18 25.66
N ILE A 79 -1.26 16.44 24.67
CA ILE A 79 -0.33 15.32 24.87
C ILE A 79 1.03 15.83 25.39
N GLU A 80 1.56 16.95 24.87
CA GLU A 80 2.84 17.52 25.33
C GLU A 80 2.80 17.98 26.80
N SER A 81 1.62 18.26 27.35
CA SER A 81 1.44 18.63 28.75
C SER A 81 1.93 17.54 29.71
N SER A 82 2.66 17.96 30.76
CA SER A 82 3.04 17.07 31.87
C SER A 82 1.85 16.64 32.72
N ILE A 83 0.74 17.38 32.67
CA ILE A 83 -0.49 17.13 33.43
C ILE A 83 -1.51 16.49 32.50
N ALA A 84 -2.05 15.35 32.92
CA ALA A 84 -3.11 14.67 32.20
C ALA A 84 -4.39 15.53 32.15
N PRO A 85 -5.07 15.62 30.99
CA PRO A 85 -6.33 16.33 30.90
C PRO A 85 -7.39 15.67 31.77
N GLN A 86 -8.23 16.48 32.42
CA GLN A 86 -9.39 15.95 33.12
C GLN A 86 -10.51 15.63 32.11
N PRO A 87 -11.22 14.49 32.26
CA PRO A 87 -12.35 14.16 31.41
C PRO A 87 -13.41 15.26 31.45
N LYS A 88 -13.78 15.80 30.28
CA LYS A 88 -14.82 16.83 30.17
C LYS A 88 -16.20 16.16 30.12
N VAL A 89 -16.69 15.68 31.26
CA VAL A 89 -18.00 15.04 31.37
C VAL A 89 -18.91 15.86 32.29
N ASP A 90 -20.11 16.17 31.81
CA ASP A 90 -21.19 16.57 32.69
C ASP A 90 -21.71 15.33 33.41
N TYR A 91 -21.34 15.20 34.68
CA TYR A 91 -21.76 14.08 35.50
C TYR A 91 -23.21 14.25 35.98
N GLY A 92 -23.84 15.42 35.85
CA GLY A 92 -25.14 15.71 36.44
C GLY A 92 -25.10 15.74 37.97
N ALA A 93 -26.24 16.06 38.60
CA ALA A 93 -26.33 16.12 40.05
C ALA A 93 -26.21 14.73 40.71
N ASP A 94 -25.57 14.65 41.87
CA ASP A 94 -25.45 13.44 42.69
C ASP A 94 -25.98 13.69 44.10
N TYR A 95 -27.30 13.84 44.25
CA TYR A 95 -27.92 14.08 45.55
C TYR A 95 -28.03 12.77 46.35
N ASP A 96 -27.60 12.83 47.61
CA ASP A 96 -27.95 11.79 48.57
C ASP A 96 -29.41 12.00 49.02
N MET A 97 -30.23 10.98 48.82
CA MET A 97 -31.66 11.03 49.16
C MET A 97 -31.96 10.42 50.53
N ARG A 98 -30.94 9.96 51.28
CA ARG A 98 -31.10 9.28 52.56
C ARG A 98 -31.93 10.09 53.56
N GLU A 99 -31.48 11.29 53.92
CA GLU A 99 -32.15 12.14 54.91
C GLU A 99 -33.59 12.47 54.49
N ARG A 100 -33.80 12.71 53.19
CA ARG A 100 -35.12 13.05 52.65
C ARG A 100 -36.07 11.86 52.65
N VAL A 101 -35.58 10.66 52.41
CA VAL A 101 -36.35 9.42 52.56
C VAL A 101 -36.67 9.18 54.03
N GLU A 102 -35.67 9.23 54.92
CA GLU A 102 -35.85 9.04 56.37
C GLU A 102 -36.91 9.99 56.93
N SER A 103 -36.82 11.29 56.64
CA SER A 103 -37.82 12.28 57.05
C SER A 103 -39.23 11.97 56.52
N CYS A 104 -39.35 11.39 55.32
CA CYS A 104 -40.65 11.02 54.74
C CYS A 104 -41.21 9.71 55.34
N LEU A 105 -40.34 8.84 55.88
CA LEU A 105 -40.75 7.62 56.59
C LEU A 105 -41.38 7.95 57.95
N ASP A 106 -40.93 9.03 58.61
CA ASP A 106 -41.39 9.47 59.94
C ASP A 106 -42.73 10.24 59.92
N MET A 107 -43.26 10.57 58.74
CA MET A 107 -44.54 11.26 58.61
C MET A 107 -45.71 10.40 59.09
N GLU A 108 -46.60 11.00 59.87
CA GLU A 108 -47.84 10.38 60.35
C GLU A 108 -48.75 9.94 59.19
N PRO A 109 -49.54 8.84 59.33
CA PRO A 109 -50.44 8.38 58.29
C PRO A 109 -51.53 9.41 57.94
N ALA A 110 -51.43 10.00 56.75
CA ALA A 110 -52.40 10.96 56.22
C ALA A 110 -52.38 10.96 54.68
N ILE A 111 -53.42 11.49 54.05
CA ILE A 111 -53.48 11.61 52.58
C ILE A 111 -52.30 12.42 52.03
N ASN A 112 -51.89 13.49 52.72
CA ASN A 112 -50.73 14.30 52.33
C ASN A 112 -49.42 13.50 52.42
N THR A 113 -49.31 12.56 53.36
CA THR A 113 -48.16 11.65 53.48
C THR A 113 -48.07 10.69 52.30
N VAL A 114 -49.21 10.12 51.89
CA VAL A 114 -49.30 9.25 50.71
C VAL A 114 -48.91 10.01 49.43
N VAL A 115 -49.34 11.27 49.29
CA VAL A 115 -48.95 12.15 48.17
C VAL A 115 -47.45 12.46 48.20
N ALA A 116 -46.91 12.90 49.34
CA ALA A 116 -45.49 13.21 49.48
C ALA A 116 -44.59 12.01 49.16
N ARG A 117 -45.01 10.80 49.57
CA ARG A 117 -44.29 9.55 49.27
C ARG A 117 -44.33 9.18 47.79
N ALA A 118 -45.44 9.43 47.11
CA ALA A 118 -45.54 9.24 45.66
C ALA A 118 -44.67 10.23 44.88
N GLU A 119 -44.62 11.49 45.31
CA GLU A 119 -43.71 12.50 44.72
C GLU A 119 -42.25 12.13 44.93
N LEU A 120 -41.88 11.68 46.13
CA LEU A 120 -40.52 11.23 46.44
C LEU A 120 -40.13 9.99 45.61
N ALA A 121 -41.03 9.02 45.47
CA ALA A 121 -40.81 7.84 44.63
C ALA A 121 -40.58 8.22 43.16
N LYS A 122 -41.40 9.14 42.63
CA LYS A 122 -41.21 9.68 41.28
C LYS A 122 -39.84 10.35 41.13
N GLN A 123 -39.44 11.16 42.10
CA GLN A 123 -38.13 11.82 42.08
C GLN A 123 -36.97 10.81 42.11
N LEU A 124 -37.06 9.76 42.92
CA LEU A 124 -36.04 8.69 42.98
C LEU A 124 -35.93 7.95 41.64
N HIS A 125 -37.05 7.69 40.96
CA HIS A 125 -37.04 7.10 39.62
C HIS A 125 -36.42 8.04 38.57
N GLU A 126 -36.80 9.32 38.55
CA GLU A 126 -36.21 10.31 37.62
C GLU A 126 -34.68 10.43 37.82
N MET A 127 -34.23 10.45 39.07
CA MET A 127 -32.81 10.40 39.39
C MET A 127 -32.16 9.10 38.93
N ALA A 128 -32.80 7.95 39.11
CA ALA A 128 -32.29 6.67 38.66
C ALA A 128 -32.04 6.65 37.14
N THR A 129 -32.97 7.20 36.35
CA THR A 129 -32.80 7.35 34.89
C THR A 129 -31.64 8.29 34.54
N GLN A 130 -31.49 9.42 35.25
CA GLN A 130 -30.35 10.32 35.03
C GLN A 130 -29.01 9.64 35.34
N GLN A 131 -28.94 8.88 36.44
CA GLN A 131 -27.74 8.14 36.85
C GLN A 131 -27.37 7.08 35.80
N LEU A 132 -28.35 6.34 35.27
CA LEU A 132 -28.14 5.38 34.19
C LEU A 132 -27.61 6.04 32.92
N ASN A 133 -28.21 7.15 32.47
CA ASN A 133 -27.76 7.87 31.27
C ASN A 133 -26.30 8.33 31.40
N VAL A 134 -25.90 8.80 32.58
CA VAL A 134 -24.50 9.18 32.86
C VAL A 134 -23.59 7.96 32.80
N CYS A 135 -23.99 6.85 33.40
CA CYS A 135 -23.26 5.59 33.36
C CYS A 135 -23.06 5.07 31.92
N GLU A 136 -24.13 5.02 31.12
CA GLU A 136 -24.08 4.58 29.72
C GLU A 136 -23.12 5.45 28.91
N LYS A 137 -23.20 6.77 29.07
CA LYS A 137 -22.27 7.71 28.42
C LYS A 137 -20.83 7.46 28.84
N LEU A 138 -20.57 7.25 30.13
CA LEU A 138 -19.21 7.00 30.64
C LEU A 138 -18.61 5.70 30.12
N VAL A 139 -19.41 4.64 29.97
CA VAL A 139 -18.95 3.35 29.43
C VAL A 139 -18.74 3.46 27.93
N HIS A 140 -19.68 4.09 27.20
CA HIS A 140 -19.54 4.35 25.78
C HIS A 140 -18.29 5.18 25.45
N ASP A 141 -18.05 6.28 26.17
CA ASP A 141 -16.85 7.10 25.98
C ASP A 141 -15.55 6.31 26.22
N GLN A 142 -15.54 5.36 27.16
CA GLN A 142 -14.37 4.51 27.40
C GLN A 142 -14.13 3.52 26.25
N HIS A 143 -15.19 2.97 25.65
CA HIS A 143 -15.07 2.17 24.42
C HIS A 143 -14.49 2.99 23.28
N LEU A 144 -14.95 4.23 23.10
CA LEU A 144 -14.42 5.12 22.07
C LEU A 144 -12.97 5.55 22.35
N GLN A 145 -12.60 5.76 23.61
CA GLN A 145 -11.20 5.98 24.00
C GLN A 145 -10.33 4.77 23.66
N HIS A 146 -10.83 3.56 23.89
CA HIS A 146 -10.13 2.34 23.48
C HIS A 146 -10.00 2.24 21.96
N GLN A 147 -11.06 2.50 21.20
CA GLN A 147 -11.00 2.50 19.74
C GLN A 147 -10.05 3.57 19.19
N GLY A 148 -10.06 4.78 19.76
CA GLY A 148 -9.13 5.84 19.42
C GLY A 148 -7.68 5.45 19.71
N TRP A 149 -7.44 4.82 20.86
CA TRP A 149 -6.13 4.24 21.19
C TRP A 149 -5.68 3.20 20.13
N ARG A 150 -6.57 2.30 19.72
CA ARG A 150 -6.27 1.32 18.66
C ARG A 150 -5.97 1.99 17.32
N ALA A 151 -6.70 3.06 16.97
CA ALA A 151 -6.47 3.81 15.75
C ALA A 151 -5.09 4.47 15.72
N VAL A 152 -4.65 5.10 16.82
CA VAL A 152 -3.32 5.74 16.86
C VAL A 152 -2.18 4.71 16.89
N VAL A 153 -2.39 3.54 17.51
CA VAL A 153 -1.40 2.45 17.44
C VAL A 153 -1.28 1.89 16.02
N ALA A 154 -2.41 1.67 15.33
CA ALA A 154 -2.41 1.23 13.94
C ALA A 154 -1.69 2.25 13.03
N ASN A 155 -1.94 3.54 13.24
CA ASN A 155 -1.24 4.61 12.52
C ASN A 155 0.29 4.56 12.74
N LEU A 156 0.74 4.36 13.98
CA LEU A 156 2.17 4.21 14.27
C LEU A 156 2.77 2.97 13.60
N GLU A 157 2.02 1.88 13.52
CA GLU A 157 2.44 0.64 12.85
C GLU A 157 2.57 0.83 11.34
N ASP A 158 1.61 1.49 10.70
CA ASP A 158 1.67 1.82 9.28
C ASP A 158 2.90 2.69 8.95
N ILE A 159 3.15 3.74 9.75
CA ILE A 159 4.34 4.61 9.58
C ILE A 159 5.62 3.79 9.77
N ALA A 160 5.65 2.85 10.71
CA ALA A 160 6.82 2.00 10.93
C ALA A 160 7.06 1.04 9.76
N ILE A 161 6.01 0.49 9.14
CA ILE A 161 6.12 -0.36 7.94
C ILE A 161 6.71 0.45 6.78
N ASP A 162 6.18 1.64 6.48
CA ASP A 162 6.69 2.50 5.41
C ASP A 162 8.18 2.88 5.62
N PHE A 163 8.55 3.11 6.88
CA PHE A 163 9.93 3.37 7.26
C PHE A 163 10.83 2.13 7.09
N GLU A 164 10.37 0.93 7.50
CA GLU A 164 11.09 -0.32 7.30
C GLU A 164 11.36 -0.59 5.81
N GLU A 165 10.38 -0.39 4.94
CA GLU A 165 10.56 -0.49 3.48
C GLU A 165 11.63 0.48 2.96
N SER A 166 11.63 1.72 3.46
CA SER A 166 12.61 2.74 3.11
C SER A 166 14.04 2.37 3.55
N VAL A 167 14.17 1.72 4.71
CA VAL A 167 15.43 1.18 5.22
C VAL A 167 15.93 0.01 4.38
N VAL A 168 15.04 -0.91 3.97
CA VAL A 168 15.38 -2.04 3.09
C VAL A 168 16.01 -1.53 1.78
N PHE A 169 15.39 -0.54 1.16
CA PHE A 169 15.92 0.06 -0.07
C PHE A 169 17.30 0.69 0.13
N LEU A 170 17.52 1.41 1.24
CA LEU A 170 18.83 1.98 1.56
C LEU A 170 19.89 0.88 1.70
N ASN A 171 19.56 -0.20 2.43
CA ASN A 171 20.48 -1.32 2.64
C ASN A 171 20.86 -2.00 1.32
N GLN A 172 19.90 -2.23 0.43
CA GLN A 172 20.17 -2.79 -0.90
C GLN A 172 21.05 -1.86 -1.74
N SER A 173 20.69 -0.58 -1.81
CA SER A 173 21.44 0.43 -2.57
C SER A 173 22.89 0.55 -2.09
N TYR A 174 23.11 0.40 -0.79
CA TYR A 174 24.43 0.45 -0.17
C TYR A 174 25.23 -0.83 -0.39
N ALA A 175 24.60 -2.01 -0.32
CA ALA A 175 25.28 -3.27 -0.62
C ALA A 175 25.91 -3.26 -2.02
N GLU A 176 25.14 -2.83 -3.02
CA GLU A 176 25.64 -2.64 -4.40
C GLU A 176 26.79 -1.62 -4.49
N PHE A 177 26.73 -0.55 -3.68
CA PHE A 177 27.76 0.47 -3.65
C PHE A 177 29.07 -0.04 -3.05
N VAL A 178 29.00 -0.83 -1.97
CA VAL A 178 30.17 -1.42 -1.32
C VAL A 178 30.92 -2.34 -2.26
N GLU A 179 30.22 -3.15 -3.06
CA GLU A 179 30.84 -4.05 -4.04
C GLU A 179 31.71 -3.29 -5.07
N LYS A 180 31.29 -2.09 -5.47
CA LYS A 180 31.99 -1.25 -6.46
C LYS A 180 32.91 -0.19 -5.84
N ARG A 181 32.92 -0.03 -4.51
CA ARG A 181 33.63 1.06 -3.83
C ARG A 181 35.13 1.05 -4.15
N GLU A 182 35.76 -0.12 -4.14
CA GLU A 182 37.20 -0.24 -4.42
C GLU A 182 37.53 0.12 -5.88
N SER A 183 36.69 -0.28 -6.84
CA SER A 183 36.87 0.11 -8.24
C SER A 183 36.69 1.61 -8.45
N TYR A 184 35.72 2.23 -7.78
CA TYR A 184 35.52 3.69 -7.84
C TYR A 184 36.70 4.46 -7.26
N LEU A 185 37.29 3.99 -6.16
CA LEU A 185 38.49 4.61 -5.60
C LEU A 185 39.67 4.54 -6.57
N LYS A 186 39.90 3.39 -7.19
CA LYS A 186 40.96 3.22 -8.21
C LYS A 186 40.73 4.14 -9.41
N LEU A 187 39.48 4.24 -9.88
CA LEU A 187 39.08 5.12 -10.96
C LEU A 187 39.40 6.59 -10.63
N LEU A 188 38.98 7.07 -9.46
CA LEU A 188 39.20 8.46 -9.03
C LEU A 188 40.67 8.78 -8.78
N GLN A 189 41.46 7.83 -8.24
CA GLN A 189 42.89 8.01 -8.03
C GLN A 189 43.66 8.23 -9.35
N ASN A 190 43.19 7.63 -10.45
CA ASN A 190 43.79 7.76 -11.77
C ASN A 190 43.16 8.87 -12.63
N PHE A 191 42.13 9.56 -12.13
CA PHE A 191 41.33 10.46 -12.93
C PHE A 191 42.10 11.66 -13.49
N SER A 192 43.09 12.18 -12.74
CA SER A 192 43.96 13.25 -13.24
C SER A 192 44.75 12.83 -14.49
N HIS A 193 45.18 11.57 -14.54
CA HIS A 193 45.84 11.02 -15.72
C HIS A 193 44.87 10.83 -16.89
N ASP A 194 43.62 10.44 -16.60
CA ASP A 194 42.57 10.33 -17.63
C ASP A 194 42.29 11.70 -18.29
N LEU A 195 42.24 12.77 -17.49
CA LEU A 195 42.09 14.14 -18.00
C LEU A 195 43.30 14.58 -18.82
N GLU A 196 44.52 14.28 -18.36
CA GLU A 196 45.75 14.55 -19.14
C GLU A 196 45.71 13.79 -20.47
N LEU A 197 45.30 12.52 -20.47
CA LEU A 197 45.15 11.73 -21.69
C LEU A 197 44.13 12.35 -22.65
N LEU A 198 42.94 12.71 -22.15
CA LEU A 198 41.88 13.37 -22.94
C LEU A 198 42.30 14.72 -23.50
N SER A 199 43.16 15.47 -22.79
CA SER A 199 43.68 16.76 -23.26
C SER A 199 44.60 16.61 -24.48
N ASN A 200 45.26 15.45 -24.60
CA ASN A 200 46.16 15.12 -25.71
C ASN A 200 45.44 14.50 -26.92
N ILE A 201 44.18 14.08 -26.79
CA ILE A 201 43.40 13.49 -27.89
C ILE A 201 42.76 14.61 -28.72
N PRO A 202 43.16 14.82 -29.98
CA PRO A 202 42.55 15.85 -30.82
C PRO A 202 41.15 15.42 -31.26
N LEU A 203 40.21 16.37 -31.19
CA LEU A 203 38.88 16.20 -31.76
C LEU A 203 38.95 16.48 -33.26
N LEU A 204 38.53 15.51 -34.09
CA LEU A 204 38.59 15.66 -35.54
C LEU A 204 37.56 16.72 -35.98
N PRO A 205 37.95 17.83 -36.66
CA PRO A 205 37.04 18.91 -37.02
C PRO A 205 35.84 18.46 -37.84
N LYS A 206 36.02 17.40 -38.65
CA LYS A 206 34.99 16.79 -39.49
C LYS A 206 33.85 16.13 -38.70
N LEU A 207 34.00 15.93 -37.39
CA LEU A 207 32.95 15.43 -36.50
C LEU A 207 32.05 16.55 -35.97
N ILE A 208 32.50 17.80 -36.01
CA ILE A 208 31.91 18.91 -35.25
C ILE A 208 30.97 19.77 -36.13
N GLY A 209 30.96 19.58 -37.45
CA GLY A 209 30.45 20.50 -38.49
C GLY A 209 28.99 20.99 -38.42
N MET A 210 28.22 20.66 -37.38
CA MET A 210 26.87 21.21 -37.11
C MET A 210 26.60 21.54 -35.62
N GLN A 211 27.56 21.37 -34.71
CA GLN A 211 27.34 21.41 -33.25
C GLN A 211 27.99 22.60 -32.51
N LEU A 212 28.78 23.44 -33.19
CA LEU A 212 29.39 24.63 -32.58
C LEU A 212 28.47 25.85 -32.68
N ASN A 213 28.44 26.66 -31.63
CA ASN A 213 27.78 27.96 -31.64
C ASN A 213 28.57 28.95 -32.52
N GLU A 214 27.88 29.95 -33.08
CA GLU A 214 28.51 31.01 -33.89
C GLU A 214 29.61 31.73 -33.08
N GLY A 215 30.88 31.49 -33.42
CA GLY A 215 32.05 32.14 -32.80
C GLY A 215 33.16 31.20 -32.31
N GLU A 216 32.94 29.89 -32.23
CA GLU A 216 33.96 28.93 -31.79
C GLU A 216 34.71 28.30 -32.98
N SER A 217 36.05 28.38 -32.97
CA SER A 217 36.87 27.69 -33.96
C SER A 217 36.99 26.20 -33.61
N ALA A 218 36.61 25.34 -34.55
CA ALA A 218 36.80 23.89 -34.46
C ALA A 218 38.29 23.46 -34.53
N GLU A 219 39.19 24.39 -34.91
CA GLU A 219 40.60 24.09 -35.11
C GLU A 219 41.31 23.91 -33.76
N ASN A 220 41.86 22.70 -33.57
CA ASN A 220 42.69 22.30 -32.42
C ASN A 220 41.97 22.07 -31.08
N MET A 221 40.65 21.84 -31.09
CA MET A 221 39.92 21.43 -29.89
C MET A 221 40.32 20.00 -29.47
N SER A 222 40.60 19.79 -28.18
CA SER A 222 40.80 18.44 -27.63
C SER A 222 39.47 17.79 -27.21
N LEU A 223 39.48 16.47 -27.06
CA LEU A 223 38.30 15.75 -26.57
C LEU A 223 37.92 16.20 -25.14
N LEU A 224 38.90 16.50 -24.28
CA LEU A 224 38.64 17.07 -22.95
C LEU A 224 37.90 18.41 -23.02
N GLN A 225 38.34 19.30 -23.90
CA GLN A 225 37.75 20.63 -24.03
C GLN A 225 36.29 20.55 -24.48
N TRP A 226 35.98 19.65 -25.43
CA TRP A 226 34.61 19.41 -25.87
C TRP A 226 33.72 18.81 -24.77
N ILE A 227 34.24 17.86 -23.97
CA ILE A 227 33.50 17.30 -22.83
C ILE A 227 33.23 18.38 -21.79
N SER A 228 34.22 19.22 -21.49
CA SER A 228 34.15 20.26 -20.45
C SER A 228 33.21 21.41 -20.84
N GLN A 229 33.00 21.68 -22.13
CA GLN A 229 32.03 22.67 -22.62
C GLN A 229 30.56 22.28 -22.39
N LYS A 230 30.26 21.07 -21.92
CA LYS A 230 28.88 20.61 -21.69
C LYS A 230 28.32 21.00 -20.32
N ASP A 231 29.15 21.44 -19.38
CA ASP A 231 28.72 21.91 -18.05
C ASP A 231 29.53 23.15 -17.62
N ASP A 232 28.86 24.30 -17.57
CA ASP A 232 29.46 25.58 -17.17
C ASP A 232 29.55 25.76 -15.64
N GLN A 233 28.92 24.87 -14.85
CA GLN A 233 28.77 25.06 -13.41
C GLN A 233 29.87 24.37 -12.60
N PHE A 234 30.36 23.21 -13.04
CA PHE A 234 31.35 22.42 -12.31
C PHE A 234 32.42 21.84 -13.23
N SER A 235 33.69 21.96 -12.83
CA SER A 235 34.77 21.27 -13.54
C SER A 235 34.76 19.77 -13.22
N LEU A 236 35.26 18.94 -14.13
CA LEU A 236 35.35 17.49 -13.93
C LEU A 236 36.20 17.14 -12.70
N GLU A 237 37.26 17.91 -12.42
CA GLU A 237 38.09 17.77 -11.23
C GLU A 237 37.30 18.05 -9.95
N GLN A 238 36.44 19.08 -9.95
CA GLN A 238 35.58 19.38 -8.80
C GLN A 238 34.57 18.25 -8.53
N VAL A 239 34.02 17.66 -9.59
CA VAL A 239 33.14 16.50 -9.49
C VAL A 239 33.89 15.29 -8.92
N ALA A 240 35.11 15.02 -9.40
CA ALA A 240 35.95 13.94 -8.89
C ALA A 240 36.34 14.14 -7.41
N ASP A 241 36.76 15.34 -7.02
CA ASP A 241 37.06 15.72 -5.63
C ASP A 241 35.83 15.61 -4.72
N GLN A 242 34.65 15.91 -5.24
CA GLN A 242 33.40 15.71 -4.51
C GLN A 242 33.12 14.22 -4.31
N CYS A 243 33.30 13.40 -5.36
CA CYS A 243 33.13 11.95 -5.28
C CYS A 243 34.09 11.32 -4.26
N LEU A 244 35.37 11.71 -4.26
CA LEU A 244 36.37 11.24 -3.30
C LEU A 244 35.96 11.55 -1.86
N ARG A 245 35.61 12.82 -1.57
CA ARG A 245 35.16 13.22 -0.24
C ARG A 245 33.89 12.48 0.19
N SER A 246 32.95 12.27 -0.72
CA SER A 246 31.74 11.49 -0.42
C SER A 246 32.05 10.01 -0.18
N LEU A 247 32.96 9.39 -0.95
CA LEU A 247 33.41 8.01 -0.75
C LEU A 247 34.11 7.80 0.60
N GLU A 248 34.82 8.81 1.10
CA GLU A 248 35.40 8.80 2.45
C GLU A 248 34.32 8.93 3.53
N GLN A 249 33.31 9.77 3.31
CA GLN A 249 32.20 9.97 4.26
C GLN A 249 31.24 8.79 4.35
N PHE A 250 31.01 8.07 3.24
CA PHE A 250 30.25 6.82 3.21
C PHE A 250 31.11 5.65 3.68
N ASP A 251 31.62 5.75 4.90
CA ASP A 251 32.31 4.65 5.56
C ASP A 251 31.33 3.67 6.20
N THR A 252 31.73 2.39 6.28
CA THR A 252 30.92 1.31 6.85
C THR A 252 30.49 1.62 8.28
N LEU A 253 31.36 2.28 9.07
CA LEU A 253 31.06 2.71 10.44
C LEU A 253 29.88 3.68 10.56
N ALA A 254 29.76 4.64 9.63
CA ALA A 254 28.68 5.63 9.67
C ALA A 254 27.32 4.98 9.36
N LEU A 255 27.31 4.00 8.46
CA LEU A 255 26.10 3.24 8.15
C LEU A 255 25.77 2.25 9.26
N ASP A 256 26.74 1.56 9.84
CA ASP A 256 26.48 0.61 10.93
C ASP A 256 25.89 1.34 12.15
N LYS A 257 26.34 2.57 12.41
CA LYS A 257 25.70 3.45 13.39
C LYS A 257 24.25 3.79 13.01
N LEU A 258 23.99 4.13 11.75
CA LEU A 258 22.62 4.39 11.28
C LEU A 258 21.73 3.14 11.42
N LYS A 259 22.23 1.96 11.04
CA LYS A 259 21.51 0.69 11.18
C LYS A 259 21.18 0.38 12.64
N GLU A 260 22.11 0.67 13.55
CA GLU A 260 21.87 0.50 14.98
C GLU A 260 20.83 1.50 15.52
N GLU A 261 20.86 2.76 15.09
CA GLU A 261 19.83 3.75 15.42
C GLU A 261 18.45 3.33 14.89
N VAL A 262 18.37 2.84 13.65
CA VAL A 262 17.16 2.27 13.03
C VAL A 262 16.63 1.10 13.85
N ARG A 263 17.49 0.13 14.19
CA ARG A 263 17.14 -1.05 14.99
C ARG A 263 16.54 -0.65 16.33
N GLN A 264 17.18 0.28 17.05
CA GLN A 264 16.69 0.79 18.32
C GLN A 264 15.34 1.50 18.18
N SER A 265 15.12 2.25 17.09
CA SER A 265 13.84 2.91 16.84
C SER A 265 12.71 1.89 16.61
N LEU A 266 12.97 0.84 15.84
CA LEU A 266 12.00 -0.23 15.58
C LEU A 266 11.70 -1.06 16.83
N GLU A 267 12.70 -1.31 17.68
CA GLU A 267 12.48 -1.95 18.98
C GLU A 267 11.57 -1.11 19.88
N ASN A 268 11.75 0.23 19.88
CA ASN A 268 10.88 1.13 20.61
C ASN A 268 9.44 1.08 20.09
N VAL A 269 9.23 1.06 18.77
CA VAL A 269 7.90 0.89 18.16
C VAL A 269 7.29 -0.45 18.59
N ASN A 270 8.07 -1.52 18.63
CA ASN A 270 7.59 -2.88 18.94
C ASN A 270 7.38 -3.16 20.44
N ASN A 271 7.41 -2.13 21.29
CA ASN A 271 7.14 -2.26 22.72
C ASN A 271 5.66 -2.63 22.97
N LYS A 272 5.39 -3.93 23.12
CA LYS A 272 4.05 -4.47 23.38
C LYS A 272 3.41 -3.92 24.65
N ASP A 273 4.19 -3.71 25.72
CA ASP A 273 3.66 -3.18 26.98
C ASP A 273 3.08 -1.77 26.80
N MET A 274 3.63 -0.97 25.90
CA MET A 274 3.15 0.37 25.56
C MET A 274 2.07 0.39 24.49
N LYS A 275 2.00 -0.61 23.59
CA LYS A 275 0.92 -0.77 22.60
C LYS A 275 -0.37 -1.33 23.20
N GLU A 276 -0.26 -2.24 24.16
CA GLU A 276 -1.41 -2.95 24.75
C GLU A 276 -1.72 -2.45 26.17
N ILE A 277 -2.98 -2.13 26.43
CA ILE A 277 -3.48 -1.85 27.78
C ILE A 277 -3.97 -3.17 28.38
N LYS A 278 -3.09 -3.84 29.13
CA LYS A 278 -3.36 -5.14 29.76
C LYS A 278 -4.64 -5.11 30.60
N GLY A 279 -5.53 -6.08 30.39
CA GLY A 279 -6.79 -6.22 31.13
C GLY A 279 -7.88 -5.21 30.78
N LEU A 280 -7.69 -4.35 29.76
CA LEU A 280 -8.68 -3.35 29.39
C LEU A 280 -10.00 -3.97 28.92
N GLU A 281 -9.93 -5.04 28.13
CA GLU A 281 -11.13 -5.74 27.63
C GLU A 281 -11.94 -6.36 28.77
N GLU A 282 -11.28 -7.04 29.71
CA GLU A 282 -11.93 -7.58 30.91
C GLU A 282 -12.58 -6.48 31.75
N ARG A 283 -11.90 -5.33 31.88
CA ARG A 283 -12.42 -4.17 32.59
C ARG A 283 -13.63 -3.56 31.89
N LEU A 284 -13.60 -3.41 30.57
CA LEU A 284 -14.74 -2.93 29.77
C LEU A 284 -15.92 -3.89 29.86
N TYR A 285 -15.67 -5.20 29.79
CA TYR A 285 -16.69 -6.22 30.02
C TYR A 285 -17.28 -6.16 31.43
N GLY A 286 -16.45 -5.90 32.45
CA GLY A 286 -16.90 -5.65 33.81
C GLY A 286 -17.80 -4.40 33.93
N LEU A 287 -17.50 -3.34 33.17
CA LEU A 287 -18.34 -2.14 33.10
C LEU A 287 -19.69 -2.43 32.42
N GLU A 288 -19.72 -3.25 31.36
CA GLU A 288 -20.98 -3.69 30.73
C GLU A 288 -21.87 -4.47 31.70
N LYS A 289 -21.29 -5.34 32.55
CA LYS A 289 -22.03 -6.00 33.62
C LYS A 289 -22.66 -5.01 34.60
N LEU A 290 -21.92 -3.95 34.96
CA LEU A 290 -22.47 -2.88 35.79
C LEU A 290 -23.59 -2.12 35.08
N MET A 291 -23.52 -1.96 33.75
CA MET A 291 -24.61 -1.35 32.97
C MET A 291 -25.87 -2.21 32.99
N CYS A 292 -25.75 -3.52 32.82
CA CYS A 292 -26.88 -4.44 32.95
C CYS A 292 -27.52 -4.35 34.35
N GLN A 293 -26.70 -4.31 35.40
CA GLN A 293 -27.19 -4.12 36.77
C GLN A 293 -27.89 -2.77 36.95
N ALA A 294 -27.32 -1.68 36.44
CA ALA A 294 -27.92 -0.35 36.52
C ALA A 294 -29.29 -0.31 35.81
N LYS A 295 -29.40 -0.88 34.61
CA LYS A 295 -30.67 -1.00 33.87
C LYS A 295 -31.74 -1.74 34.68
N LYS A 296 -31.35 -2.85 35.31
CA LYS A 296 -32.23 -3.60 36.21
C LYS A 296 -32.72 -2.74 37.38
N LEU A 297 -31.81 -2.04 38.07
CA LEU A 297 -32.16 -1.16 39.19
C LEU A 297 -33.10 -0.02 38.78
N VAL A 298 -32.91 0.58 37.59
CA VAL A 298 -33.82 1.60 37.05
C VAL A 298 -35.20 1.02 36.75
N SER A 299 -35.28 -0.20 36.19
CA SER A 299 -36.55 -0.90 35.97
C SER A 299 -37.29 -1.13 37.29
N GLU A 300 -36.59 -1.63 38.31
CA GLU A 300 -37.18 -1.82 39.65
C GLU A 300 -37.65 -0.50 40.28
N GLN A 301 -36.89 0.59 40.11
CA GLN A 301 -37.31 1.94 40.55
C GLN A 301 -38.58 2.40 39.82
N SER A 302 -38.69 2.11 38.53
CA SER A 302 -39.88 2.41 37.72
C SER A 302 -41.10 1.66 38.27
N ASP A 303 -40.97 0.37 38.51
CA ASP A 303 -42.06 -0.49 39.00
C ASP A 303 -42.52 -0.06 40.40
N LEU A 304 -41.58 0.22 41.32
CA LEU A 304 -41.89 0.70 42.67
C LEU A 304 -42.54 2.08 42.65
N SER A 305 -42.03 3.02 41.84
CA SER A 305 -42.62 4.35 41.67
C SER A 305 -44.05 4.25 41.14
N GLN A 306 -44.27 3.42 40.11
CA GLN A 306 -45.59 3.23 39.51
C GLN A 306 -46.57 2.58 40.50
N ALA A 307 -46.12 1.61 41.30
CA ALA A 307 -46.95 0.99 42.33
C ALA A 307 -47.37 2.00 43.43
N ILE A 308 -46.43 2.82 43.92
CA ILE A 308 -46.72 3.87 44.91
C ILE A 308 -47.69 4.91 44.33
N TYR A 309 -47.50 5.31 43.07
CA TYR A 309 -48.38 6.26 42.39
C TYR A 309 -49.82 5.71 42.22
N GLN A 310 -49.97 4.46 41.77
CA GLN A 310 -51.28 3.82 41.67
C GLN A 310 -51.98 3.73 43.03
N ASN A 311 -51.23 3.42 44.09
CA ASN A 311 -51.72 3.41 45.46
C ASN A 311 -52.22 4.79 45.90
N GLN A 312 -51.48 5.86 45.59
CA GLN A 312 -51.89 7.24 45.85
C GLN A 312 -53.17 7.64 45.09
N GLN A 313 -53.30 7.24 43.82
CA GLN A 313 -54.50 7.50 43.02
C GLN A 313 -55.73 6.79 43.60
N ARG A 314 -55.61 5.51 43.97
CA ARG A 314 -56.69 4.74 44.61
C ARG A 314 -57.10 5.36 45.95
N ALA A 315 -56.14 5.72 46.79
CA ALA A 315 -56.40 6.36 48.08
C ALA A 315 -57.12 7.72 47.93
N SER A 316 -56.75 8.51 46.92
CA SER A 316 -57.38 9.81 46.62
C SER A 316 -58.82 9.68 46.13
N ASN A 317 -59.12 8.61 45.39
CA ASN A 317 -60.46 8.32 44.87
C ASN A 317 -61.40 7.74 45.93
N LEU A 318 -60.91 6.84 46.79
CA LEU A 318 -61.71 6.18 47.83
C LEU A 318 -61.99 7.09 49.03
N ARG A 319 -61.07 8.00 49.36
CA ARG A 319 -61.16 8.93 50.52
C ARG A 319 -61.49 8.26 51.86
N ASP A 320 -61.10 7.00 52.03
CA ASP A 320 -61.28 6.25 53.27
C ASP A 320 -60.03 6.39 54.15
N PRO A 321 -60.10 7.06 55.32
CA PRO A 321 -58.94 7.24 56.18
C PRO A 321 -58.42 5.96 56.85
N SER A 322 -59.24 4.90 56.92
CA SER A 322 -58.88 3.66 57.62
C SER A 322 -57.76 2.88 56.92
N ILE A 323 -57.56 3.11 55.62
CA ILE A 323 -56.53 2.41 54.82
C ILE A 323 -55.13 3.06 54.92
N PHE A 324 -55.04 4.31 55.39
CA PHE A 324 -53.79 5.07 55.36
C PHE A 324 -52.67 4.46 56.21
N PRO A 325 -52.91 3.91 57.42
CA PRO A 325 -51.85 3.27 58.20
C PRO A 325 -51.18 2.09 57.47
N ASP A 326 -51.98 1.20 56.88
CA ASP A 326 -51.48 0.03 56.16
C ASP A 326 -50.79 0.42 54.86
N LEU A 327 -51.36 1.39 54.13
CA LEU A 327 -50.77 1.92 52.91
C LEU A 327 -49.42 2.60 53.20
N CYS A 328 -49.36 3.41 54.25
CA CYS A 328 -48.14 4.06 54.69
C CYS A 328 -47.07 3.04 55.12
N LYS A 329 -47.46 1.96 55.81
CA LYS A 329 -46.53 0.88 56.18
C LYS A 329 -45.98 0.14 54.94
N SER A 330 -46.80 -0.04 53.91
CA SER A 330 -46.38 -0.63 52.64
C SER A 330 -45.42 0.30 51.88
N HIS A 331 -45.77 1.59 51.75
CA HIS A 331 -44.93 2.61 51.13
C HIS A 331 -43.59 2.77 51.85
N GLN A 332 -43.54 2.65 53.19
CA GLN A 332 -42.27 2.70 53.93
C GLN A 332 -41.29 1.62 53.45
N LYS A 333 -41.75 0.38 53.29
CA LYS A 333 -40.92 -0.72 52.79
C LYS A 333 -40.46 -0.48 51.35
N GLN A 334 -41.37 0.00 50.50
CA GLN A 334 -41.05 0.28 49.10
C GLN A 334 -40.04 1.43 48.97
N LEU A 335 -40.20 2.53 49.71
CA LEU A 335 -39.26 3.66 49.71
C LEU A 335 -37.89 3.29 50.27
N GLN A 336 -37.83 2.40 51.27
CA GLN A 336 -36.56 1.86 51.76
C GLN A 336 -35.83 1.06 50.67
N LEU A 337 -36.54 0.22 49.91
CA LEU A 337 -35.97 -0.50 48.77
C LEU A 337 -35.53 0.47 47.65
N MET A 338 -36.34 1.47 47.34
CA MET A 338 -35.98 2.51 46.37
C MET A 338 -34.73 3.29 46.81
N LEU A 339 -34.56 3.55 48.11
CA LEU A 339 -33.34 4.18 48.64
C LEU A 339 -32.11 3.26 48.48
N GLN A 340 -32.26 1.96 48.72
CA GLN A 340 -31.19 0.98 48.49
C GLN A 340 -30.78 0.94 47.00
N ASN A 341 -31.76 0.90 46.09
CA ASN A 341 -31.51 0.92 44.65
C ASN A 341 -30.81 2.22 44.22
N HIS A 342 -31.21 3.37 44.78
CA HIS A 342 -30.55 4.66 44.54
C HIS A 342 -29.07 4.63 44.99
N GLN A 343 -28.79 4.11 46.18
CA GLN A 343 -27.41 4.00 46.69
C GLN A 343 -26.54 3.08 45.83
N GLN A 344 -27.09 1.95 45.34
CA GLN A 344 -26.37 1.08 44.42
C GLN A 344 -26.09 1.74 43.07
N LEU A 345 -27.05 2.48 42.50
CA LEU A 345 -26.84 3.25 41.27
C LEU A 345 -25.76 4.32 41.42
N ARG A 346 -25.73 5.02 42.55
CA ARG A 346 -24.66 5.98 42.87
C ARG A 346 -23.28 5.31 42.95
N ASP A 347 -23.21 4.12 43.55
CA ASP A 347 -21.95 3.35 43.59
C ASP A 347 -21.49 2.93 42.19
N ILE A 348 -22.40 2.41 41.35
CA ILE A 348 -22.11 2.07 39.96
C ILE A 348 -21.58 3.29 39.20
N ARG A 349 -22.25 4.43 39.30
CA ARG A 349 -21.78 5.69 38.68
C ARG A 349 -20.38 6.04 39.14
N ARG A 350 -20.12 6.04 40.46
CA ARG A 350 -18.80 6.35 41.01
C ARG A 350 -17.72 5.42 40.45
N ARG A 351 -18.01 4.12 40.30
CA ARG A 351 -17.09 3.14 39.70
C ARG A 351 -16.82 3.45 38.23
N CYS A 352 -17.84 3.79 37.44
CA CYS A 352 -17.67 4.22 36.04
C CYS A 352 -16.83 5.50 35.91
N ILE A 353 -17.05 6.49 36.78
CA ILE A 353 -16.26 7.74 36.80
C ILE A 353 -14.78 7.44 37.08
N ASN A 354 -14.51 6.63 38.12
CA ASN A 354 -13.15 6.25 38.48
C ASN A 354 -12.45 5.49 37.35
N ALA A 355 -13.13 4.52 36.73
CA ALA A 355 -12.60 3.76 35.61
C ALA A 355 -12.26 4.65 34.40
N LYS A 356 -13.12 5.63 34.08
CA LYS A 356 -12.87 6.58 32.98
C LYS A 356 -11.68 7.49 33.26
N ARG A 357 -11.55 8.01 34.48
CA ARG A 357 -10.40 8.84 34.89
C ARG A 357 -9.09 8.07 34.76
N GLU A 358 -9.05 6.86 35.32
CA GLU A 358 -7.89 5.98 35.23
C GLU A 358 -7.51 5.68 33.76
N LEU A 359 -8.51 5.38 32.92
CA LEU A 359 -8.26 5.16 31.49
C LEU A 359 -7.67 6.39 30.81
N SER A 360 -8.21 7.57 31.11
CA SER A 360 -7.76 8.83 30.51
C SER A 360 -6.32 9.17 30.91
N GLU A 361 -5.96 8.94 32.18
CA GLU A 361 -4.58 9.08 32.67
C GLU A 361 -3.63 8.10 31.97
N ASN A 362 -4.06 6.84 31.81
CA ASN A 362 -3.26 5.81 31.13
C ASN A 362 -3.06 6.13 29.63
N ILE A 363 -4.12 6.51 28.93
CA ILE A 363 -4.06 6.91 27.52
C ILE A 363 -3.16 8.12 27.35
N HIS A 364 -3.27 9.14 28.21
CA HIS A 364 -2.40 10.33 28.15
C HIS A 364 -0.91 9.95 28.23
N LEU A 365 -0.53 9.08 29.19
CA LEU A 365 0.84 8.60 29.31
C LEU A 365 1.32 7.89 28.03
N ARG A 366 0.46 7.06 27.44
CA ARG A 366 0.82 6.29 26.24
C ARG A 366 0.85 7.13 24.97
N LEU A 367 -0.03 8.13 24.84
CA LEU A 367 0.02 9.10 23.74
C LEU A 367 1.33 9.89 23.75
N ARG A 368 1.85 10.24 24.95
CA ARG A 368 3.18 10.86 25.07
C ARG A 368 4.30 9.95 24.57
N TRP A 369 4.19 8.67 24.84
CA TRP A 369 5.12 7.67 24.31
C TRP A 369 5.00 7.55 22.79
N ILE A 370 3.79 7.48 22.22
CA ILE A 370 3.59 7.48 20.76
C ILE A 370 4.28 8.70 20.14
N MET A 371 4.01 9.90 20.66
CA MET A 371 4.65 11.12 20.16
C MET A 371 6.17 11.07 20.21
N PHE A 372 6.75 10.49 21.26
CA PHE A 372 8.20 10.33 21.38
C PHE A 372 8.74 9.36 20.33
N VAL A 373 8.09 8.20 20.16
CA VAL A 373 8.51 7.17 19.20
C VAL A 373 8.32 7.64 17.77
N GLU A 374 7.18 8.21 17.43
CA GLU A 374 6.88 8.79 16.11
C GLU A 374 7.93 9.86 15.76
N LYS A 375 8.21 10.79 16.67
CA LYS A 375 9.25 11.81 16.44
C LYS A 375 10.62 11.19 16.17
N LYS A 376 11.02 10.19 16.96
CA LYS A 376 12.29 9.48 16.76
C LYS A 376 12.34 8.77 15.41
N LEU A 377 11.22 8.16 15.01
CA LEU A 377 11.08 7.51 13.72
C LEU A 377 11.22 8.51 12.57
N THR A 378 10.53 9.66 12.64
CA THR A 378 10.65 10.74 11.66
C THR A 378 12.08 11.32 11.57
N ASP A 379 12.74 11.54 12.72
CA ASP A 379 14.11 12.05 12.75
C ASP A 379 15.09 11.08 12.04
N ILE A 380 14.93 9.77 12.27
CA ILE A 380 15.77 8.74 11.66
C ILE A 380 15.38 8.52 10.19
N ASP A 381 14.10 8.61 9.83
CA ASP A 381 13.65 8.52 8.45
C ASP A 381 14.20 9.68 7.60
N ALA A 382 14.16 10.91 8.12
CA ALA A 382 14.79 12.06 7.47
C ALA A 382 16.30 11.84 7.26
N LYS A 383 16.99 11.25 8.25
CA LYS A 383 18.40 10.87 8.12
C LYS A 383 18.59 9.80 7.04
N THR A 384 17.79 8.73 7.06
CA THR A 384 17.79 7.67 6.04
C THR A 384 17.58 8.23 4.63
N PHE A 385 16.63 9.15 4.46
CA PHE A 385 16.37 9.84 3.21
C PHE A 385 17.61 10.62 2.71
N ILE A 386 18.26 11.39 3.58
CA ILE A 386 19.48 12.14 3.23
C ILE A 386 20.60 11.19 2.77
N TYR A 387 20.79 10.06 3.46
CA TYR A 387 21.78 9.05 3.05
C TYR A 387 21.44 8.44 1.68
N ARG A 388 20.17 8.11 1.43
CA ARG A 388 19.70 7.60 0.13
C ARG A 388 19.96 8.61 -0.99
N GLU A 389 19.61 9.87 -0.77
CA GLU A 389 19.76 10.91 -1.78
C GLU A 389 21.23 11.24 -2.09
N ASN A 390 22.06 11.31 -1.06
CA ASN A 390 23.50 11.50 -1.21
C ASN A 390 24.15 10.33 -1.96
N LEU A 391 23.76 9.08 -1.66
CA LEU A 391 24.26 7.90 -2.35
C LEU A 391 23.83 7.90 -3.82
N ARG A 392 22.57 8.27 -4.10
CA ARG A 392 22.04 8.40 -5.46
C ARG A 392 22.80 9.45 -6.28
N ARG A 393 23.08 10.62 -5.68
CA ARG A 393 23.87 11.68 -6.30
C ARG A 393 25.31 11.21 -6.57
N LEU A 394 25.93 10.54 -5.60
CA LEU A 394 27.27 9.99 -5.75
C LEU A 394 27.35 8.98 -6.90
N LYS A 395 26.40 8.03 -6.98
CA LYS A 395 26.33 7.06 -8.09
C LYS A 395 26.28 7.76 -9.46
N ARG A 396 25.44 8.79 -9.62
CA ARG A 396 25.35 9.57 -10.87
C ARG A 396 26.66 10.28 -11.24
N HIS A 397 27.32 10.90 -10.26
CA HIS A 397 28.60 11.55 -10.54
C HIS A 397 29.68 10.51 -10.90
N LEU A 398 29.71 9.36 -10.22
CA LEU A 398 30.63 8.26 -10.54
C LEU A 398 30.39 7.70 -11.95
N GLU A 399 29.14 7.58 -12.39
CA GLU A 399 28.80 7.18 -13.78
C GLU A 399 29.39 8.16 -14.81
N ILE A 400 29.37 9.48 -14.52
CA ILE A 400 30.01 10.48 -15.38
C ILE A 400 31.53 10.26 -15.42
N ILE A 401 32.16 10.04 -14.27
CA ILE A 401 33.61 9.77 -14.19
C ILE A 401 33.98 8.49 -14.98
N GLU A 402 33.18 7.42 -14.87
CA GLU A 402 33.36 6.20 -15.67
C GLU A 402 33.25 6.49 -17.18
N GLN A 403 32.28 7.30 -17.59
CA GLN A 403 32.13 7.69 -19.00
C GLN A 403 33.33 8.50 -19.50
N VAL A 404 33.84 9.44 -18.69
CA VAL A 404 35.03 10.23 -19.03
C VAL A 404 36.25 9.32 -19.17
N ASN A 405 36.45 8.38 -18.26
CA ASN A 405 37.53 7.38 -18.35
C ASN A 405 37.42 6.50 -19.61
N LEU A 406 36.20 6.12 -20.02
CA LEU A 406 35.97 5.29 -21.21
C LEU A 406 36.03 6.08 -22.53
N ALA A 407 35.88 7.40 -22.49
CA ALA A 407 35.78 8.26 -23.67
C ALA A 407 36.93 8.10 -24.68
N PRO A 408 38.23 7.99 -24.29
CA PRO A 408 39.33 7.80 -25.22
C PRO A 408 39.14 6.57 -26.12
N LYS A 409 38.81 5.43 -25.51
CA LYS A 409 38.64 4.17 -26.23
C LYS A 409 37.43 4.23 -27.16
N VAL A 410 36.29 4.67 -26.63
CA VAL A 410 35.03 4.74 -27.39
C VAL A 410 35.17 5.68 -28.58
N TYR A 411 35.82 6.84 -28.40
CA TYR A 411 36.10 7.80 -29.46
C TYR A 411 36.96 7.19 -30.59
N LEU A 412 38.11 6.60 -30.25
CA LEU A 412 39.04 6.05 -31.24
C LEU A 412 38.46 4.87 -32.00
N SER A 413 37.77 3.95 -31.30
CA SER A 413 37.09 2.82 -31.96
C SER A 413 35.96 3.28 -32.87
N SER A 414 35.21 4.32 -32.48
CA SER A 414 34.14 4.89 -33.31
C SER A 414 34.69 5.53 -34.58
N VAL A 415 35.78 6.29 -34.47
CA VAL A 415 36.46 6.90 -35.63
C VAL A 415 36.98 5.82 -36.60
N SER A 416 37.57 4.75 -36.07
CA SER A 416 38.06 3.61 -36.86
C SER A 416 36.91 2.90 -37.59
N GLU A 417 35.79 2.69 -36.90
CA GLU A 417 34.61 2.03 -37.47
C GLU A 417 33.93 2.87 -38.56
N VAL A 418 33.87 4.19 -38.41
CA VAL A 418 33.37 5.10 -39.47
C VAL A 418 34.19 4.94 -40.74
N VAL A 419 35.52 4.97 -40.64
CA VAL A 419 36.41 4.85 -41.79
C VAL A 419 36.29 3.45 -42.42
N ARG A 420 36.24 2.40 -41.61
CA ARG A 420 36.04 1.01 -42.07
C ARG A 420 34.76 0.87 -42.90
N ARG A 421 33.64 1.41 -42.42
CA ARG A 421 32.34 1.38 -43.11
C ARG A 421 32.34 2.19 -44.40
N LYS A 422 33.01 3.34 -44.44
CA LYS A 422 33.15 4.13 -45.67
C LYS A 422 33.96 3.42 -46.74
N ILE A 423 35.09 2.79 -46.37
CA ILE A 423 35.88 1.99 -47.31
C ILE A 423 35.05 0.84 -47.86
N PHE A 424 34.34 0.12 -47.00
CA PHE A 424 33.49 -0.99 -47.42
C PHE A 424 32.36 -0.53 -48.35
N SER A 425 31.59 0.50 -47.98
CA SER A 425 30.48 0.99 -48.78
C SER A 425 30.93 1.54 -50.13
N GLN A 426 32.02 2.32 -50.18
CA GLN A 426 32.60 2.80 -51.44
C GLN A 426 33.09 1.65 -52.33
N GLY A 427 33.81 0.69 -51.75
CA GLY A 427 34.30 -0.49 -52.47
C GLY A 427 33.15 -1.34 -53.01
N PHE A 428 32.14 -1.60 -52.18
CA PHE A 428 30.95 -2.37 -52.54
C PHE A 428 30.14 -1.69 -53.65
N LEU A 429 29.91 -0.37 -53.56
CA LEU A 429 29.18 0.36 -54.59
C LEU A 429 29.96 0.37 -55.90
N THR A 430 31.27 0.62 -55.87
CA THR A 430 32.13 0.61 -57.07
C THR A 430 32.14 -0.78 -57.74
N TRP A 431 32.27 -1.83 -56.94
CA TRP A 431 32.20 -3.21 -57.41
C TRP A 431 30.83 -3.52 -58.02
N SER A 432 29.74 -3.17 -57.32
CA SER A 432 28.37 -3.40 -57.80
C SER A 432 28.06 -2.65 -59.09
N HIS A 433 28.57 -1.41 -59.26
CA HIS A 433 28.43 -0.65 -60.50
C HIS A 433 29.15 -1.32 -61.67
N SER A 434 30.34 -1.90 -61.43
CA SER A 434 31.06 -2.66 -62.45
C SER A 434 30.27 -3.91 -62.87
N LEU A 435 29.73 -4.65 -61.90
CA LEU A 435 28.88 -5.82 -62.15
C LEU A 435 27.63 -5.45 -62.97
N VAL A 436 26.96 -4.36 -62.58
CA VAL A 436 25.75 -3.88 -63.26
C VAL A 436 26.04 -3.53 -64.72
N LYS A 437 27.18 -2.91 -64.99
CA LYS A 437 27.60 -2.58 -66.35
C LYS A 437 27.75 -3.85 -67.20
N GLU A 438 28.41 -4.88 -66.69
CA GLU A 438 28.64 -6.13 -67.41
C GLU A 438 27.33 -6.91 -67.65
N PHE A 439 26.53 -7.11 -66.61
CA PHE A 439 25.27 -7.84 -66.71
C PHE A 439 24.22 -7.10 -67.55
N SER A 440 24.22 -5.76 -67.52
CA SER A 440 23.37 -4.97 -68.42
C SER A 440 23.72 -5.17 -69.89
N VAL A 441 25.01 -5.21 -70.24
CA VAL A 441 25.45 -5.47 -71.62
C VAL A 441 25.06 -6.89 -72.05
N LEU A 442 25.30 -7.90 -71.20
CA LEU A 442 24.92 -9.28 -71.49
C LEU A 442 23.41 -9.41 -71.72
N HIS A 443 22.61 -8.85 -70.81
CA HIS A 443 21.15 -8.89 -70.87
C HIS A 443 20.59 -8.16 -72.09
N GLN A 444 21.10 -6.97 -72.40
CA GLN A 444 20.68 -6.21 -73.58
C GLN A 444 21.05 -6.91 -74.88
N THR A 445 22.23 -7.54 -74.94
CA THR A 445 22.69 -8.29 -76.13
C THR A 445 21.79 -9.50 -76.38
N GLU A 446 21.47 -10.27 -75.34
CA GLU A 446 20.58 -11.43 -75.44
C GLU A 446 19.14 -11.01 -75.81
N ILE A 447 18.60 -9.96 -75.17
CA ILE A 447 17.29 -9.41 -75.53
C ILE A 447 17.27 -8.95 -76.99
N ALA A 448 18.31 -8.26 -77.45
CA ALA A 448 18.41 -7.80 -78.84
C ALA A 448 18.46 -8.98 -79.82
N ALA A 449 19.23 -10.03 -79.50
CA ALA A 449 19.29 -11.25 -80.30
C ALA A 449 17.92 -11.94 -80.40
N ARG A 450 17.22 -12.13 -79.27
CA ARG A 450 15.87 -12.72 -79.24
C ARG A 450 14.83 -11.87 -79.96
N ARG A 451 14.87 -10.54 -79.80
CA ARG A 451 13.95 -9.62 -80.50
C ARG A 451 14.19 -9.64 -82.00
N LYS A 452 15.45 -9.63 -82.44
CA LYS A 452 15.81 -9.74 -83.85
C LYS A 452 15.26 -11.04 -84.45
N PHE A 453 15.53 -12.18 -83.81
CA PHE A 453 15.01 -13.46 -84.26
C PHE A 453 13.47 -13.50 -84.25
N SER A 454 12.84 -13.02 -83.18
CA SER A 454 11.39 -12.96 -83.04
C SER A 454 10.74 -12.09 -84.13
N SER A 455 11.38 -11.01 -84.57
CA SER A 455 10.87 -10.17 -85.66
C SER A 455 10.78 -10.90 -87.01
N GLU A 456 11.65 -11.88 -87.24
CA GLU A 456 11.63 -12.72 -88.45
C GLU A 456 10.72 -13.95 -88.26
N PHE A 457 10.70 -14.53 -87.06
CA PHE A 457 10.04 -15.80 -86.77
C PHE A 457 8.55 -15.65 -86.46
N SER A 458 8.13 -14.56 -85.81
CA SER A 458 6.74 -14.36 -85.33
C SER A 458 5.70 -14.30 -86.45
N THR A 459 6.08 -13.87 -87.66
CA THR A 459 5.19 -13.84 -88.83
C THR A 459 5.22 -15.14 -89.65
N HIS A 460 6.11 -16.07 -89.33
CA HIS A 460 6.28 -17.31 -90.08
C HIS A 460 5.37 -18.42 -89.55
N PHE A 461 4.78 -19.27 -90.41
CA PHE A 461 3.85 -20.32 -89.96
C PHE A 461 4.48 -21.34 -88.99
N LEU A 462 5.80 -21.51 -89.03
CA LEU A 462 6.57 -22.39 -88.13
C LEU A 462 6.55 -21.95 -86.66
N HIS A 463 6.12 -20.74 -86.33
CA HIS A 463 6.02 -20.31 -84.91
C HIS A 463 5.12 -21.21 -84.07
N THR A 464 4.16 -21.88 -84.71
CA THR A 464 3.27 -22.86 -84.08
C THR A 464 3.99 -24.13 -83.61
N LEU A 465 5.16 -24.46 -84.19
CA LEU A 465 5.94 -25.65 -83.82
C LEU A 465 6.95 -25.38 -82.68
N PHE A 466 7.29 -24.12 -82.40
CA PHE A 466 8.31 -23.75 -81.41
C PHE A 466 7.76 -22.73 -80.41
N THR A 467 6.96 -23.21 -79.45
CA THR A 467 6.37 -22.39 -78.37
C THR A 467 7.44 -21.86 -77.40
N GLY A 468 7.22 -20.68 -76.82
CA GLY A 468 8.16 -20.06 -75.86
C GLY A 468 9.31 -19.27 -76.50
N MET A 469 9.43 -19.25 -77.83
CA MET A 469 10.47 -18.47 -78.53
C MET A 469 10.34 -16.94 -78.38
N ALA A 470 9.23 -16.45 -77.81
CA ALA A 470 9.01 -15.04 -77.50
C ALA A 470 9.51 -14.65 -76.09
N ASP A 471 9.92 -15.61 -75.27
CA ASP A 471 10.32 -15.37 -73.89
C ASP A 471 11.61 -14.54 -73.83
N LEU A 472 11.60 -13.51 -72.99
CA LEU A 472 12.79 -12.71 -72.69
C LEU A 472 13.34 -13.11 -71.31
N PRO A 473 14.66 -13.16 -71.14
CA PRO A 473 15.24 -13.37 -69.81
C PRO A 473 14.81 -12.24 -68.86
N PRO A 474 14.57 -12.50 -67.56
CA PRO A 474 14.36 -11.44 -66.58
C PRO A 474 15.65 -10.65 -66.33
N PRO A 475 15.56 -9.36 -65.96
CA PRO A 475 16.73 -8.59 -65.55
C PRO A 475 17.33 -9.17 -64.26
N PHE A 476 18.64 -9.31 -64.20
CA PHE A 476 19.38 -9.69 -62.99
C PHE A 476 20.65 -8.86 -62.90
N ALA A 477 20.87 -8.23 -61.74
CA ALA A 477 22.01 -7.34 -61.51
C ALA A 477 22.15 -6.25 -62.60
N THR A 478 21.05 -5.69 -63.09
CA THR A 478 21.03 -4.64 -64.12
C THR A 478 20.78 -3.24 -63.55
N GLU A 479 20.55 -3.13 -62.24
CA GLU A 479 20.40 -1.87 -61.51
C GLU A 479 21.37 -1.84 -60.31
N PRO A 480 22.00 -0.70 -60.03
CA PRO A 480 22.87 -0.58 -58.87
C PRO A 480 22.09 -0.65 -57.55
N PRO A 481 22.69 -1.18 -56.48
CA PRO A 481 22.09 -1.15 -55.16
C PRO A 481 21.91 0.30 -54.68
N LYS A 482 20.92 0.52 -53.81
CA LYS A 482 20.71 1.82 -53.16
C LYS A 482 21.96 2.23 -52.37
N PRO A 483 22.36 3.51 -52.40
CA PRO A 483 23.46 3.98 -51.57
C PRO A 483 23.12 3.83 -50.08
N PHE A 484 24.12 3.50 -49.28
CA PHE A 484 24.04 3.38 -47.82
C PHE A 484 25.27 4.03 -47.19
N ASP A 485 25.24 4.28 -45.88
CA ASP A 485 26.32 4.96 -45.14
C ASP A 485 26.62 6.41 -45.58
N VAL A 486 25.67 7.03 -46.28
CA VAL A 486 25.79 8.39 -46.84
C VAL A 486 25.91 9.48 -45.76
N HIS A 487 25.36 9.22 -44.56
CA HIS A 487 25.38 10.17 -43.43
C HIS A 487 26.56 9.97 -42.48
N LEU A 488 27.49 9.07 -42.78
CA LEU A 488 28.69 8.91 -41.95
C LEU A 488 29.58 10.17 -42.04
N PRO A 489 30.26 10.57 -40.95
CA PRO A 489 31.19 11.70 -40.98
C PRO A 489 32.27 11.55 -42.05
N ASP A 490 32.79 12.68 -42.56
CA ASP A 490 33.71 12.66 -43.70
C ASP A 490 35.16 12.24 -43.38
N LEU A 491 35.31 11.14 -42.66
CA LEU A 491 36.61 10.60 -42.24
C LEU A 491 37.23 9.71 -43.32
N ASN A 492 38.56 9.65 -43.34
CA ASN A 492 39.35 8.81 -44.24
C ASN A 492 40.51 8.12 -43.51
N ILE A 493 41.27 7.30 -44.25
CA ILE A 493 42.42 6.55 -43.69
C ILE A 493 43.52 7.49 -43.18
N ASP A 494 43.69 8.65 -43.79
CA ASP A 494 44.73 9.60 -43.39
C ASP A 494 44.41 10.24 -42.03
N ASP A 495 43.12 10.43 -41.71
CA ASP A 495 42.68 10.82 -40.37
C ASP A 495 43.08 9.77 -39.31
N LEU A 496 42.95 8.47 -39.61
CA LEU A 496 43.40 7.38 -38.71
C LEU A 496 44.92 7.34 -38.54
N LYS A 497 45.67 7.48 -39.64
CA LYS A 497 47.14 7.53 -39.59
C LYS A 497 47.63 8.73 -38.80
N MET A 498 46.99 9.88 -38.97
CA MET A 498 47.28 11.09 -38.21
C MET A 498 47.04 10.85 -36.71
N LEU A 499 45.89 10.25 -36.34
CA LEU A 499 45.63 9.88 -34.94
C LEU A 499 46.65 8.89 -34.38
N GLN A 500 47.08 7.87 -35.14
CA GLN A 500 48.14 6.95 -34.71
C GLN A 500 49.49 7.65 -34.50
N GLN A 501 49.82 8.66 -35.30
CA GLN A 501 51.05 9.44 -35.17
C GLN A 501 51.03 10.37 -33.96
N ILE A 502 49.89 11.02 -33.69
CA ILE A 502 49.72 11.93 -32.55
C ILE A 502 49.57 11.16 -31.23
N LEU A 503 48.98 9.96 -31.26
CA LEU A 503 48.67 9.13 -30.09
C LEU A 503 49.37 7.76 -30.16
N PRO A 504 50.71 7.68 -30.20
CA PRO A 504 51.43 6.42 -30.33
C PRO A 504 51.12 5.44 -29.18
N GLN A 505 50.85 5.96 -27.99
CA GLN A 505 50.48 5.17 -26.81
C GLN A 505 49.09 4.50 -26.93
N LEU A 506 48.18 5.06 -27.74
CA LEU A 506 46.84 4.50 -28.00
C LEU A 506 46.72 3.84 -29.38
N ALA A 507 47.82 3.71 -30.13
CA ALA A 507 47.80 3.17 -31.50
C ALA A 507 47.18 1.77 -31.59
N HIS A 508 47.29 0.96 -30.54
CA HIS A 508 46.68 -0.36 -30.44
C HIS A 508 45.14 -0.36 -30.42
N LEU A 509 44.50 0.79 -30.12
CA LEU A 509 43.05 0.97 -30.17
C LEU A 509 42.54 1.45 -31.54
N ILE A 510 43.45 1.79 -32.45
CA ILE A 510 43.15 2.32 -33.79
C ILE A 510 43.43 1.22 -34.81
N GLU A 511 42.40 0.47 -35.16
CA GLU A 511 42.51 -0.59 -36.18
C GLU A 511 42.43 0.01 -37.59
N LEU A 512 43.46 -0.23 -38.40
CA LEU A 512 43.45 0.14 -39.80
C LEU A 512 42.58 -0.86 -40.58
N PRO A 513 41.55 -0.39 -41.30
CA PRO A 513 40.69 -1.27 -42.07
C PRO A 513 41.49 -2.05 -43.12
N SER A 514 41.30 -3.38 -43.17
CA SER A 514 41.80 -4.20 -44.26
C SER A 514 40.88 -4.10 -45.47
N HIS A 515 41.46 -4.16 -46.68
CA HIS A 515 40.67 -4.16 -47.91
C HIS A 515 39.82 -5.44 -47.98
N VAL A 516 38.51 -5.29 -48.12
CA VAL A 516 37.62 -6.44 -48.32
C VAL A 516 37.70 -6.85 -49.79
N PRO A 517 38.20 -8.06 -50.13
CA PRO A 517 38.26 -8.50 -51.52
C PRO A 517 36.85 -8.76 -52.04
N PHE A 518 36.49 -8.14 -53.17
CA PHE A 518 35.25 -8.42 -53.87
C PHE A 518 35.51 -9.40 -55.03
N PRO A 519 34.62 -10.39 -55.28
CA PRO A 519 34.80 -11.35 -56.36
C PRO A 519 34.81 -10.69 -57.74
N ASN A 520 35.72 -11.12 -58.62
CA ASN A 520 35.67 -10.82 -60.05
C ASN A 520 34.91 -11.93 -60.78
N PHE A 521 33.82 -11.60 -61.47
CA PHE A 521 33.00 -12.54 -62.24
C PHE A 521 33.38 -12.61 -63.72
N ILE A 522 34.67 -12.43 -64.04
CA ILE A 522 35.14 -12.59 -65.42
C ILE A 522 34.98 -14.07 -65.78
N LEU A 523 34.03 -14.34 -66.68
CA LEU A 523 33.93 -15.62 -67.37
C LEU A 523 35.17 -15.77 -68.26
N GLU A 524 36.20 -16.48 -67.80
CA GLU A 524 37.26 -16.95 -68.69
C GLU A 524 36.65 -17.94 -69.69
N ASP A 525 36.79 -17.65 -70.99
CA ASP A 525 36.45 -18.54 -72.09
C ASP A 525 37.20 -19.87 -71.94
N SER A 526 36.52 -20.89 -71.40
CA SER A 526 37.05 -22.24 -71.31
C SER A 526 36.94 -22.94 -72.67
N THR A 527 37.85 -22.61 -73.59
CA THR A 527 38.23 -23.54 -74.68
C THR A 527 39.47 -24.33 -74.27
N SER A 528 39.31 -25.66 -74.26
CA SER A 528 40.32 -26.74 -74.13
C SER A 528 41.00 -26.96 -72.77
N ALA A 529 40.56 -27.98 -72.01
CA ALA A 529 41.34 -29.20 -71.73
C ALA A 529 40.60 -30.19 -70.81
N ASN A 530 40.76 -31.47 -71.17
CA ASN A 530 40.24 -32.68 -70.57
C ASN A 530 40.81 -32.95 -69.17
N ILE A 531 40.00 -32.99 -68.10
CA ILE A 531 40.37 -33.62 -66.81
C ILE A 531 39.17 -34.37 -66.21
N GLN A 532 39.41 -35.65 -65.93
CA GLN A 532 38.57 -36.62 -65.23
C GLN A 532 38.16 -36.16 -63.82
N PRO A 533 37.05 -36.70 -63.26
CA PRO A 533 36.63 -36.39 -61.90
C PRO A 533 37.42 -37.23 -60.88
N LYS A 534 38.18 -36.58 -59.99
CA LYS A 534 38.69 -37.21 -58.76
C LYS A 534 38.61 -36.27 -57.55
N SER A 535 37.56 -36.54 -56.75
CA SER A 535 37.57 -36.80 -55.30
C SER A 535 38.23 -35.84 -54.29
N SER A 536 37.49 -35.66 -53.19
CA SER A 536 37.86 -35.08 -51.89
C SER A 536 37.84 -33.55 -51.92
N TRP A 537 36.97 -32.84 -51.19
CA TRP A 537 36.66 -33.01 -49.78
C TRP A 537 35.15 -33.02 -49.52
N ALA A 538 34.63 -34.20 -49.21
CA ALA A 538 33.52 -34.34 -48.29
C ALA A 538 34.12 -34.41 -46.88
N ASP A 539 33.91 -33.38 -46.07
CA ASP A 539 33.64 -33.51 -44.64
C ASP A 539 33.36 -32.13 -44.06
N ARG A 540 32.07 -31.81 -43.97
CA ARG A 540 31.42 -31.24 -42.79
C ARG A 540 29.92 -31.24 -43.07
N THR A 541 29.26 -32.20 -42.47
CA THR A 541 27.81 -32.28 -42.37
C THR A 541 27.24 -31.00 -41.74
N PRO A 542 26.08 -30.52 -42.23
CA PRO A 542 25.37 -29.40 -41.64
C PRO A 542 24.56 -29.89 -40.44
N SER A 543 24.77 -29.29 -39.27
CA SER A 543 23.82 -29.39 -38.17
C SER A 543 22.67 -28.41 -38.43
N GLU A 544 21.48 -28.98 -38.58
CA GLU A 544 20.18 -28.32 -38.57
C GLU A 544 19.94 -27.51 -37.28
N THR A 545 18.90 -26.67 -37.33
CA THR A 545 18.40 -25.64 -36.38
C THR A 545 18.99 -24.25 -36.69
N SER A 546 18.24 -23.24 -37.14
CA SER A 546 16.80 -22.97 -37.06
C SER A 546 16.33 -22.16 -38.27
N LEU A 547 15.38 -22.72 -39.01
CA LEU A 547 14.47 -21.97 -39.88
C LEU A 547 13.42 -21.32 -38.98
N GLU A 548 13.68 -20.10 -38.52
CA GLU A 548 12.60 -19.18 -38.16
C GLU A 548 12.39 -18.20 -39.30
N LYS A 549 11.21 -18.33 -39.92
CA LYS A 549 10.64 -17.35 -40.83
C LYS A 549 10.47 -16.04 -40.08
N VAL A 550 11.32 -15.06 -40.35
CA VAL A 550 11.00 -13.66 -40.14
C VAL A 550 10.73 -13.05 -41.51
N SER A 551 9.45 -12.89 -41.83
CA SER A 551 9.00 -11.98 -42.88
C SER A 551 9.51 -10.58 -42.55
N MET A 552 10.34 -10.02 -43.42
CA MET A 552 10.69 -8.61 -43.38
C MET A 552 10.18 -7.96 -44.67
N ASP A 553 8.94 -7.50 -44.60
CA ASP A 553 8.46 -6.42 -45.44
C ASP A 553 9.42 -5.23 -45.25
N ARG A 554 10.11 -4.82 -46.32
CA ARG A 554 10.83 -3.55 -46.36
C ARG A 554 10.20 -2.66 -47.41
N GLU A 555 9.26 -1.86 -46.92
CA GLU A 555 8.78 -0.65 -47.56
C GLU A 555 9.96 0.28 -47.90
N PHE A 556 9.86 0.90 -49.07
CA PHE A 556 10.75 1.95 -49.53
C PHE A 556 10.55 3.22 -48.68
N SER A 557 11.59 3.69 -48.00
CA SER A 557 11.60 5.00 -47.35
C SER A 557 12.26 6.04 -48.26
N GLU A 558 11.45 6.93 -48.80
CA GLU A 558 11.87 8.21 -49.41
C GLU A 558 12.17 9.24 -48.31
N CYS A 559 13.14 10.12 -48.54
CA CYS A 559 13.40 11.26 -47.67
C CYS A 559 12.18 12.23 -47.72
N PRO A 560 11.53 12.58 -46.60
CA PRO A 560 10.25 13.30 -46.64
C PRO A 560 10.44 14.82 -46.62
N SER A 561 9.60 15.55 -47.35
CA SER A 561 9.45 17.01 -47.17
C SER A 561 9.02 17.35 -45.73
N PRO A 562 9.22 18.59 -45.24
CA PRO A 562 8.87 18.99 -43.87
C PRO A 562 7.43 18.63 -43.45
N GLU A 563 6.49 18.64 -44.40
CA GLU A 563 5.09 18.24 -44.19
C GLU A 563 4.93 16.73 -43.95
N ARG A 564 5.73 15.89 -44.59
CA ARG A 564 5.76 14.44 -44.35
C ARG A 564 6.47 14.07 -43.04
N GLN A 565 7.46 14.85 -42.59
CA GLN A 565 8.05 14.67 -41.25
C GLN A 565 7.05 15.02 -40.14
N ILE A 566 6.27 16.10 -40.31
CA ILE A 566 5.19 16.44 -39.38
C ILE A 566 4.11 15.35 -39.38
N ALA A 567 3.70 14.86 -40.55
CA ALA A 567 2.75 13.74 -40.65
C ALA A 567 3.30 12.45 -40.01
N HIS A 568 4.58 12.15 -40.19
CA HIS A 568 5.23 10.99 -39.55
C HIS A 568 5.28 11.14 -38.03
N LEU A 569 5.64 12.33 -37.51
CA LEU A 569 5.63 12.59 -36.07
C LEU A 569 4.21 12.55 -35.49
N GLN A 570 3.21 13.06 -36.22
CA GLN A 570 1.80 12.94 -35.83
C GLN A 570 1.36 11.48 -35.79
N GLN A 571 1.73 10.68 -36.78
CA GLN A 571 1.43 9.25 -36.82
C GLN A 571 2.17 8.47 -35.72
N GLN A 572 3.41 8.86 -35.41
CA GLN A 572 4.20 8.27 -34.33
C GLN A 572 3.61 8.62 -32.95
N LEU A 573 3.11 9.85 -32.79
CA LEU A 573 2.38 10.27 -31.61
C LEU A 573 1.04 9.54 -31.47
N GLU A 574 0.30 9.36 -32.57
CA GLU A 574 -0.98 8.64 -32.58
C GLU A 574 -0.80 7.14 -32.29
N ASN A 575 0.29 6.55 -32.75
CA ASN A 575 0.69 5.18 -32.40
C ASN A 575 1.11 5.06 -30.93
N GLN A 576 1.81 6.05 -30.38
CA GLN A 576 2.13 6.11 -28.94
C GLN A 576 0.87 6.26 -28.10
N ILE A 577 -0.09 7.10 -28.51
CA ILE A 577 -1.39 7.26 -27.83
C ILE A 577 -2.19 5.94 -27.86
N LYS A 578 -2.21 5.23 -28.99
CA LYS A 578 -2.85 3.90 -29.06
C LYS A 578 -2.18 2.86 -28.19
N LEU A 579 -0.84 2.86 -28.12
CA LEU A 579 -0.08 1.97 -27.25
C LEU A 579 -0.35 2.26 -25.76
N VAL A 580 -0.44 3.53 -25.38
CA VAL A 580 -0.81 3.94 -24.01
C VAL A 580 -2.24 3.51 -23.69
N ALA A 581 -3.21 3.74 -24.58
CA ALA A 581 -4.59 3.30 -24.38
C ALA A 581 -4.70 1.78 -24.24
N GLN A 582 -3.94 1.02 -25.03
CA GLN A 582 -3.87 -0.44 -24.91
C GLN A 582 -3.26 -0.88 -23.57
N LYS A 583 -2.20 -0.19 -23.10
CA LYS A 583 -1.59 -0.47 -21.78
C LYS A 583 -2.50 -0.09 -20.62
N GLU A 584 -3.30 0.96 -20.76
CA GLU A 584 -4.33 1.32 -19.77
C GLU A 584 -5.45 0.28 -19.72
N GLU A 585 -5.85 -0.28 -20.85
CA GLU A 585 -6.85 -1.35 -20.92
C GLU A 585 -6.32 -2.66 -20.32
N GLU A 586 -5.05 -3.01 -20.60
CA GLU A 586 -4.34 -4.13 -19.95
C GLU A 586 -4.24 -3.93 -18.43
N LEU A 587 -3.90 -2.71 -17.97
CA LEU A 587 -3.84 -2.38 -16.54
C LEU A 587 -5.22 -2.47 -15.88
N LYS A 588 -6.28 -2.07 -16.59
CA LYS A 588 -7.66 -2.16 -16.10
C LYS A 588 -8.13 -3.61 -16.00
N ALA A 589 -7.78 -4.44 -16.98
CA ALA A 589 -8.01 -5.88 -16.95
C ALA A 589 -7.23 -6.54 -15.79
N PHE A 590 -5.96 -6.19 -15.59
CA PHE A 590 -5.14 -6.70 -14.49
C PHE A 590 -5.68 -6.31 -13.11
N LYS A 591 -6.18 -5.07 -12.94
CA LYS A 591 -6.83 -4.64 -11.69
C LYS A 591 -8.12 -5.43 -11.44
N ALA A 592 -8.91 -5.70 -12.48
CA ALA A 592 -10.13 -6.49 -12.37
C ALA A 592 -9.83 -7.95 -11.99
N THR A 593 -8.80 -8.58 -12.57
CA THR A 593 -8.38 -9.94 -12.21
C THR A 593 -7.83 -10.00 -10.79
N PHE A 594 -6.99 -9.03 -10.39
CA PHE A 594 -6.46 -8.95 -9.03
C PHE A 594 -7.57 -8.76 -7.98
N GLN A 595 -8.60 -7.97 -8.31
CA GLN A 595 -9.76 -7.77 -7.44
C GLN A 595 -10.64 -9.03 -7.36
N ALA A 596 -10.78 -9.78 -8.46
CA ALA A 596 -11.45 -11.07 -8.47
C ALA A 596 -10.68 -12.11 -7.64
N GLU A 597 -9.36 -12.18 -7.75
CA GLU A 597 -8.51 -13.06 -6.93
C GLU A 597 -8.60 -12.73 -5.44
N LYS A 598 -8.56 -11.44 -5.07
CA LYS A 598 -8.80 -11.01 -3.68
C LYS A 598 -10.18 -11.46 -3.18
N GLN A 599 -11.21 -11.37 -4.02
CA GLN A 599 -12.56 -11.81 -3.66
C GLN A 599 -12.65 -13.34 -3.50
N ILE A 600 -11.95 -14.11 -4.33
CA ILE A 600 -11.88 -15.57 -4.22
C ILE A 600 -11.19 -15.97 -2.92
N ILE A 601 -10.01 -15.40 -2.63
CA ILE A 601 -9.27 -15.66 -1.39
C ILE A 601 -10.11 -15.27 -0.16
N PHE A 602 -10.79 -14.13 -0.21
CA PHE A 602 -11.70 -13.71 0.86
C PHE A 602 -12.84 -14.72 1.07
N ASN A 603 -13.49 -15.17 -0.01
CA ASN A 603 -14.58 -16.14 0.06
C ASN A 603 -14.10 -17.51 0.56
N GLU A 604 -12.92 -17.97 0.14
CA GLU A 604 -12.31 -19.21 0.61
C GLU A 604 -11.97 -19.13 2.10
N THR A 605 -11.40 -18.02 2.55
CA THR A 605 -11.06 -17.78 3.96
C THR A 605 -12.34 -17.74 4.81
N LEU A 606 -13.39 -17.06 4.34
CA LEU A 606 -14.68 -17.00 5.02
C LEU A 606 -15.33 -18.39 5.13
N SER A 607 -15.28 -19.18 4.05
CA SER A 607 -15.77 -20.56 4.01
C SER A 607 -14.97 -21.46 4.98
N GLN A 608 -13.65 -21.30 5.06
CA GLN A 608 -12.80 -22.06 5.97
C GLN A 608 -13.12 -21.74 7.44
N ILE A 609 -13.23 -20.45 7.79
CA ILE A 609 -13.63 -20.00 9.14
C ILE A 609 -15.02 -20.53 9.49
N THR A 610 -15.96 -20.51 8.53
CA THR A 610 -17.32 -21.03 8.75
C THR A 610 -17.29 -22.53 9.04
N LYS A 611 -16.53 -23.32 8.28
CA LYS A 611 -16.36 -24.77 8.53
C LYS A 611 -15.74 -25.06 9.90
N GLU A 612 -14.72 -24.31 10.29
CA GLU A 612 -14.07 -24.46 11.60
C GLU A 612 -15.02 -24.12 12.76
N LYS A 613 -15.85 -23.08 12.59
CA LYS A 613 -16.89 -22.72 13.57
C LYS A 613 -17.97 -23.79 13.64
N ASP A 614 -18.44 -24.32 12.51
CA ASP A 614 -19.44 -25.39 12.47
C ASP A 614 -18.91 -26.71 13.08
N GLU A 615 -17.63 -27.01 12.91
CA GLU A 615 -16.99 -28.15 13.58
C GLU A 615 -16.85 -27.92 15.09
N CYS A 616 -16.48 -26.70 15.51
CA CYS A 616 -16.44 -26.33 16.92
C CYS A 616 -17.83 -26.46 17.58
N ILE A 617 -18.88 -25.97 16.91
CA ILE A 617 -20.27 -26.10 17.37
C ILE A 617 -20.68 -27.57 17.50
N ARG A 618 -20.40 -28.42 16.51
CA ARG A 618 -20.68 -29.86 16.58
C ARG A 618 -19.95 -30.55 17.74
N ASN A 619 -18.70 -30.18 17.98
CA ASN A 619 -17.92 -30.70 19.10
C ASN A 619 -18.50 -30.28 20.46
N LEU A 620 -18.98 -29.04 20.58
CA LEU A 620 -19.65 -28.54 21.78
C LEU A 620 -20.99 -29.24 22.01
N GLN A 621 -21.83 -29.40 20.98
CA GLN A 621 -23.09 -30.14 21.06
C GLN A 621 -22.89 -31.61 21.46
N THR A 622 -21.82 -32.24 20.96
CA THR A 622 -21.47 -33.62 21.35
C THR A 622 -21.05 -33.70 22.82
N LYS A 623 -20.31 -32.72 23.32
CA LYS A 623 -19.94 -32.64 24.74
C LYS A 623 -21.16 -32.37 25.64
N GLU A 624 -22.05 -31.49 25.21
CA GLU A 624 -23.31 -31.18 25.89
C GLU A 624 -24.17 -32.44 26.03
N SER A 625 -24.38 -33.19 24.94
CA SER A 625 -25.15 -34.45 24.97
C SER A 625 -24.55 -35.50 25.91
N ARG A 626 -23.21 -35.60 25.96
CA ARG A 626 -22.50 -36.50 26.90
C ARG A 626 -22.67 -36.07 28.36
N LEU A 627 -22.57 -34.77 28.65
CA LEU A 627 -22.75 -34.23 29.99
C LEU A 627 -24.20 -34.40 30.45
N SER A 628 -25.17 -34.12 29.58
CA SER A 628 -26.59 -34.33 29.87
C SER A 628 -26.90 -35.80 30.20
N SER A 629 -26.35 -36.73 29.42
CA SER A 629 -26.49 -38.18 29.69
C SER A 629 -25.84 -38.60 31.02
N ALA A 630 -24.73 -37.97 31.40
CA ALA A 630 -24.06 -38.23 32.67
C ALA A 630 -24.87 -37.69 33.86
N ILE A 631 -25.46 -36.51 33.72
CA ILE A 631 -26.37 -35.91 34.70
C ILE A 631 -27.60 -36.81 34.91
N ASP A 632 -28.23 -37.28 33.84
CA ASP A 632 -29.37 -38.21 33.94
C ASP A 632 -29.00 -39.51 34.67
N SER A 633 -27.81 -40.06 34.39
CA SER A 633 -27.29 -41.24 35.10
C SER A 633 -27.11 -40.99 36.61
N ILE A 634 -26.63 -39.80 36.98
CA ILE A 634 -26.47 -39.39 38.38
C ILE A 634 -27.85 -39.24 39.04
N TYR A 635 -28.82 -38.60 38.40
CA TYR A 635 -30.18 -38.48 38.91
C TYR A 635 -30.84 -39.84 39.17
N ILE A 636 -30.66 -40.80 38.25
CA ILE A 636 -31.16 -42.17 38.41
C ILE A 636 -30.50 -42.87 39.61
N LYS A 637 -29.18 -42.76 39.77
CA LYS A 637 -28.45 -43.34 40.91
C LYS A 637 -28.88 -42.72 42.24
N VAL A 638 -29.07 -41.40 42.28
CA VAL A 638 -29.57 -40.69 43.46
C VAL A 638 -30.98 -41.19 43.82
N ALA A 639 -31.88 -41.34 42.85
CA ALA A 639 -33.22 -41.85 43.10
C ALA A 639 -33.23 -43.31 43.62
N GLN A 640 -32.31 -44.15 43.14
CA GLN A 640 -32.14 -45.52 43.63
C GLN A 640 -31.58 -45.57 45.07
N LEU A 641 -30.62 -44.70 45.40
CA LEU A 641 -30.09 -44.56 46.75
C LEU A 641 -31.17 -44.06 47.73
N LYS A 642 -31.99 -43.08 47.33
CA LYS A 642 -33.13 -42.59 48.15
C LYS A 642 -34.11 -43.70 48.51
N LYS A 643 -34.41 -44.63 47.60
CA LYS A 643 -35.31 -45.78 47.86
C LYS A 643 -34.72 -46.85 48.80
N SER A 644 -33.41 -46.84 48.99
CA SER A 644 -32.68 -47.85 49.78
C SER A 644 -32.53 -47.45 51.27
N ILE A 645 -32.84 -46.20 51.60
CA ILE A 645 -32.74 -45.64 52.96
C ILE A 645 -34.06 -45.90 53.72
N LYS A 646 -34.00 -46.61 54.85
CA LYS A 646 -35.17 -47.04 55.63
C LYS A 646 -35.13 -46.69 57.13
N ARG A 647 -34.13 -45.94 57.60
CA ARG A 647 -33.99 -45.61 59.03
C ARG A 647 -34.12 -44.09 59.29
N PRO A 648 -34.70 -43.69 60.44
CA PRO A 648 -35.03 -42.30 60.74
C PRO A 648 -33.81 -41.39 61.02
N GLU A 649 -32.63 -41.95 61.29
CA GLU A 649 -31.38 -41.20 61.50
C GLU A 649 -30.76 -40.67 60.18
N ASP A 650 -31.21 -41.16 59.02
CA ASP A 650 -30.69 -40.78 57.70
C ASP A 650 -31.44 -39.58 57.06
N VAL A 651 -32.43 -39.02 57.75
CA VAL A 651 -33.30 -37.94 57.23
C VAL A 651 -32.55 -36.60 57.10
N GLU A 652 -31.59 -36.31 57.98
CA GLU A 652 -30.73 -35.11 57.87
C GLU A 652 -29.75 -35.19 56.68
N ILE A 653 -29.33 -36.40 56.30
CA ILE A 653 -28.46 -36.63 55.14
C ILE A 653 -29.26 -36.45 53.85
N LEU A 654 -30.51 -36.92 53.81
CA LEU A 654 -31.43 -36.67 52.68
C LEU A 654 -31.71 -35.17 52.47
N ALA A 655 -31.91 -34.41 53.54
CA ALA A 655 -32.10 -32.96 53.48
C ALA A 655 -30.84 -32.22 52.97
N SER A 656 -29.65 -32.70 53.36
CA SER A 656 -28.38 -32.13 52.86
C SER A 656 -28.14 -32.45 51.38
N ILE A 657 -28.49 -33.65 50.92
CA ILE A 657 -28.43 -34.02 49.50
C ILE A 657 -29.43 -33.20 48.67
N GLU A 658 -30.64 -32.94 49.19
CA GLU A 658 -31.64 -32.09 48.53
C GLU A 658 -31.19 -30.62 48.45
N ASN A 659 -30.53 -30.10 49.48
CA ASN A 659 -29.92 -28.76 49.42
C ASN A 659 -28.80 -28.67 48.38
N ILE A 660 -27.97 -29.72 48.24
CA ILE A 660 -26.90 -29.75 47.22
C ILE A 660 -27.50 -29.84 45.81
N ILE A 661 -28.49 -30.72 45.57
CA ILE A 661 -29.16 -30.84 44.26
C ILE A 661 -29.91 -29.55 43.90
N SER A 662 -30.57 -28.90 44.87
CA SER A 662 -31.25 -27.62 44.64
C SER A 662 -30.27 -26.47 44.37
N SER A 663 -29.04 -26.55 44.90
CA SER A 663 -27.98 -25.58 44.64
C SER A 663 -27.35 -25.77 43.25
N ILE A 664 -27.29 -27.00 42.74
CA ILE A 664 -26.85 -27.30 41.38
C ILE A 664 -27.90 -26.84 40.36
N ASN A 665 -29.19 -27.16 40.55
CA ASN A 665 -30.26 -26.70 39.64
C ASN A 665 -30.43 -25.17 39.62
N LYS A 666 -30.07 -24.46 40.70
CA LYS A 666 -30.05 -22.98 40.74
C LYS A 666 -28.86 -22.34 40.01
N GLN A 667 -27.82 -23.11 39.66
CA GLN A 667 -26.69 -22.62 38.86
C GLN A 667 -26.93 -22.74 37.35
N ASP A 668 -27.84 -23.61 36.90
CA ASP A 668 -28.11 -23.84 35.47
C ASP A 668 -29.29 -23.02 34.90
N GLU A 669 -30.21 -22.50 35.73
CA GLU A 669 -31.31 -21.62 35.26
C GLU A 669 -30.85 -20.39 34.46
N PRO A 670 -29.78 -19.65 34.81
CA PRO A 670 -29.34 -18.50 34.01
C PRO A 670 -28.50 -18.88 32.78
N MET A 671 -28.10 -20.15 32.62
CA MET A 671 -27.34 -20.62 31.45
C MET A 671 -28.25 -21.06 30.30
N ILE A 672 -29.36 -21.74 30.60
CA ILE A 672 -30.30 -22.23 29.56
C ILE A 672 -31.11 -21.08 28.95
N ASP A 673 -31.50 -20.07 29.73
CA ASP A 673 -32.20 -18.88 29.21
C ASP A 673 -31.30 -17.99 28.32
N SER A 674 -29.98 -18.15 28.39
CA SER A 674 -29.04 -17.45 27.49
C SER A 674 -28.94 -18.08 26.08
N PHE A 675 -29.47 -19.29 25.89
CA PHE A 675 -29.45 -20.00 24.59
C PHE A 675 -30.81 -19.99 23.85
N VAL A 676 -31.91 -19.63 24.52
CA VAL A 676 -33.26 -19.63 23.91
C VAL A 676 -33.53 -18.35 23.08
N GLU A 677 -32.74 -17.29 23.25
CA GLU A 677 -32.80 -16.09 22.40
C GLU A 677 -31.77 -16.12 21.25
N LEU A 678 -31.88 -17.11 20.34
CA LEU A 678 -31.25 -17.06 19.02
C LEU A 678 -32.20 -16.66 17.85
N PRO A 679 -33.03 -15.58 17.91
CA PRO A 679 -33.67 -15.05 16.70
C PRO A 679 -32.69 -14.34 15.74
N GLN A 680 -31.54 -13.84 16.22
CA GLN A 680 -30.69 -12.97 15.40
C GLN A 680 -29.82 -13.71 14.37
N TYR A 681 -29.40 -14.95 14.63
CA TYR A 681 -28.58 -15.71 13.69
C TYR A 681 -29.37 -16.36 12.55
N ALA A 682 -30.68 -16.60 12.72
CA ALA A 682 -31.55 -17.05 11.63
C ALA A 682 -31.82 -15.92 10.61
N SER A 683 -32.02 -14.69 11.11
CA SER A 683 -32.16 -13.47 10.28
C SER A 683 -30.88 -13.16 9.48
N GLU A 684 -29.70 -13.40 10.05
CA GLU A 684 -28.44 -13.23 9.31
C GLU A 684 -28.23 -14.32 8.26
N LYS A 685 -28.68 -15.55 8.52
CA LYS A 685 -28.61 -16.65 7.54
C LYS A 685 -29.55 -16.44 6.34
N GLU A 686 -30.75 -15.90 6.57
CA GLU A 686 -31.68 -15.48 5.49
C GLU A 686 -31.13 -14.28 4.71
N LYS A 687 -30.56 -13.27 5.38
CA LYS A 687 -29.94 -12.11 4.70
C LYS A 687 -28.71 -12.48 3.88
N ILE A 688 -27.89 -13.43 4.35
CA ILE A 688 -26.73 -13.94 3.60
C ILE A 688 -27.19 -14.76 2.38
N SER A 689 -28.28 -15.52 2.50
CA SER A 689 -28.85 -16.27 1.37
C SER A 689 -29.54 -15.37 0.34
N GLU A 690 -30.19 -14.28 0.78
CA GLU A 690 -30.74 -13.24 -0.11
C GLU A 690 -29.63 -12.47 -0.85
N LEU A 691 -28.52 -12.14 -0.19
CA LEU A 691 -27.35 -11.49 -0.81
C LEU A 691 -26.62 -12.39 -1.82
N GLN A 692 -26.71 -13.71 -1.67
CA GLN A 692 -26.18 -14.68 -2.65
C GLN A 692 -27.11 -14.83 -3.88
N ASN A 693 -28.42 -14.66 -3.73
CA ASN A 693 -29.38 -14.77 -4.84
C ASN A 693 -29.53 -13.48 -5.67
N VAL A 694 -29.20 -12.30 -5.13
CA VAL A 694 -29.26 -11.01 -5.86
C VAL A 694 -28.09 -10.82 -6.85
N LYS A 695 -27.10 -11.72 -6.87
CA LYS A 695 -25.95 -11.69 -7.82
C LYS A 695 -26.02 -12.72 -8.95
N ALA A 696 -27.12 -13.46 -9.07
CA ALA A 696 -27.36 -14.44 -10.14
C ALA A 696 -28.35 -13.93 -11.23
N LEU A 697 -28.69 -12.64 -11.20
CA LEU A 697 -29.28 -11.86 -12.30
C LEU A 697 -28.29 -10.77 -12.69
#